data_AF-A0A3D1UX69-F1
#
_entry.id   AF-A0A3D1UX69-F1
#
_cell.length_a   1.000
_cell.length_b   1.000
_cell.length_c   1.000
_cell.angle_alpha   90.00
_cell.angle_beta   90.00
_cell.angle_gamma   90.00
#
_symmetry.space_group_name_H-M   'P 1'
#
loop_
_entity.id
_entity.type
_entity.pdbx_description
1 polymer ?
#
loop_
_entity_poly.entity_id
_entity_poly.type
_entity_poly.pdbx_seq_one_letter_code
_entity_poly.pdbx_strand_id
1 'polypeptide(L)'
;MKTFNCRLCLLVGLLWAGTLTAYDFEYDAGDIEGEKDSTGITYTLSVSKEDLGTSYDFDTKEGVTSGSPTGIDINVSSGGATGTKAYPNDSLPTANFTISMNGKLIPPSGGSGTQPTWGASGNAKTPFYIKSNQDNGAKDITVAAGTSVTYTAYEGTNSKASNWTVNGQTKNNESSIIFSRNWWDVPGWFSASMGTPVPGVYNISASPTDNASKSDSGEMKVVGVASISGHGKTSTREETPSGSDKWTDSETIYAQPKSVVELTMTLNPNVVLDDTLKNSISWSVSGWGTSITPKESNQLEAIFKPVSSGDYVVTASCGSSQRLIKVKVSAPKIHSVTFNGNITVNKDTGGSYSGVAWKDDDLDGNSDLTNANADSSKKYHPIAYRSTSTMSATAVFKPNCLKSSPADDKDFITAYDVEAAVKKVRFTPYSFWSSNNWSSPTSFIMGGTTVTAASTFNSSAQVGYHSSFELAWEVGFGESGTSDENLLWERSYSVHELYLTYNAATSSYETVFHISCTNANGKSSESQVVSSIWNGFNGRNVKRKDGVALTYYRSYLTNVTSVERLLTETDGQCGSWADFFQTALSVHGIASDYILFTPLSSVGVGFMVKTWSFAETGTSGDVDFPYVNAFPTNGNIVGSSQYHWGTPEEVSYTSGTAGQNNSKPASLFNNHQIIRHGNVYYDPSYGIRHNSLQSIDDSLSGFFKMSSTALLFKKNPAGTQISITVY
;
A
#
# COMPACT_ATOMS: atom_id res chain seq x y z
N MET A 1 -87.50 -33.42 -27.37
CA MET A 1 -88.11 -33.62 -28.71
C MET A 1 -87.28 -34.68 -29.43
N LYS A 2 -87.93 -35.72 -29.97
CA LYS A 2 -87.34 -36.93 -30.56
C LYS A 2 -86.43 -36.60 -31.76
N THR A 3 -85.36 -37.38 -31.95
CA THR A 3 -85.21 -38.23 -33.16
C THR A 3 -84.10 -39.27 -32.97
N PHE A 4 -84.49 -40.53 -33.11
CA PHE A 4 -83.65 -41.69 -33.42
C PHE A 4 -83.18 -41.58 -34.88
N ASN A 5 -81.96 -42.01 -35.19
CA ASN A 5 -81.72 -42.68 -36.47
C ASN A 5 -80.49 -43.60 -36.42
N CYS A 6 -80.75 -44.85 -36.82
CA CYS A 6 -79.84 -45.97 -36.96
C CYS A 6 -79.10 -45.87 -38.31
N ARG A 7 -77.82 -46.27 -38.35
CA ARG A 7 -77.20 -46.80 -39.58
C ARG A 7 -76.25 -47.96 -39.27
N LEU A 8 -76.61 -49.09 -39.86
CA LEU A 8 -75.87 -50.33 -40.01
C LEU A 8 -75.01 -50.26 -41.30
N CYS A 9 -73.78 -50.81 -41.26
CA CYS A 9 -72.92 -51.35 -42.34
C CYS A 9 -71.44 -51.17 -41.93
N LEU A 10 -70.46 -52.03 -42.19
CA LEU A 10 -70.33 -53.41 -42.63
C LEU A 10 -68.83 -53.76 -42.41
N LEU A 11 -68.48 -54.97 -41.96
CA LEU A 11 -67.09 -55.41 -41.70
C LEU A 11 -66.20 -55.46 -42.97
N VAL A 12 -64.93 -55.07 -42.83
CA VAL A 12 -63.68 -55.75 -43.28
C VAL A 12 -62.53 -55.07 -42.49
N GLY A 13 -61.56 -55.66 -41.80
CA GLY A 13 -61.14 -57.03 -41.54
C GLY A 13 -59.64 -56.96 -41.16
N LEU A 14 -59.29 -57.28 -39.92
CA LEU A 14 -57.98 -57.85 -39.56
C LEU A 14 -58.08 -58.43 -38.14
N LEU A 15 -58.19 -59.76 -38.09
CA LEU A 15 -58.16 -60.54 -36.87
C LEU A 15 -56.78 -60.42 -36.23
N TRP A 16 -56.74 -59.97 -34.98
CA TRP A 16 -55.94 -60.62 -33.96
C TRP A 16 -56.91 -61.41 -33.08
N ALA A 17 -56.75 -62.73 -33.06
CA ALA A 17 -57.56 -63.64 -32.27
C ALA A 17 -57.15 -63.50 -30.78
N GLY A 18 -57.89 -62.66 -30.05
CA GLY A 18 -58.08 -62.80 -28.61
C GLY A 18 -59.50 -63.31 -28.39
N THR A 19 -59.68 -64.35 -27.59
CA THR A 19 -60.98 -64.83 -27.12
C THR A 19 -61.72 -63.68 -26.43
N LEU A 20 -62.79 -63.14 -27.04
CA LEU A 20 -63.74 -62.25 -26.38
C LEU A 20 -64.55 -63.09 -25.37
N THR A 21 -64.11 -63.11 -24.12
CA THR A 21 -64.96 -63.47 -23.00
C THR A 21 -65.87 -62.27 -22.75
N ALA A 22 -67.13 -62.33 -23.18
CA ALA A 22 -68.11 -61.30 -22.86
C ALA A 22 -68.45 -61.39 -21.36
N TYR A 23 -68.25 -60.31 -20.62
CA TYR A 23 -68.65 -60.21 -19.20
C TYR A 23 -70.07 -59.64 -19.08
N ASP A 24 -70.76 -59.93 -17.98
CA ASP A 24 -72.12 -59.40 -17.77
C ASP A 24 -72.12 -57.87 -17.56
N PHE A 25 -71.01 -57.34 -17.02
CA PHE A 25 -70.76 -55.91 -16.84
C PHE A 25 -69.34 -55.56 -17.31
N GLU A 26 -69.21 -54.58 -18.20
CA GLU A 26 -67.92 -54.15 -18.75
C GLU A 26 -67.70 -52.65 -18.55
N TYR A 27 -66.48 -52.30 -18.14
CA TYR A 27 -66.02 -50.92 -18.03
C TYR A 27 -64.75 -50.73 -18.85
N ASP A 28 -64.75 -49.72 -19.73
CA ASP A 28 -63.55 -49.25 -20.43
C ASP A 28 -63.15 -47.91 -19.84
N ALA A 29 -62.03 -47.91 -19.11
CA ALA A 29 -61.45 -46.71 -18.51
C ALA A 29 -60.86 -45.76 -19.57
N GLY A 30 -60.79 -46.17 -20.84
CA GLY A 30 -60.14 -45.42 -21.90
C GLY A 30 -58.62 -45.45 -21.73
N ASP A 31 -57.99 -44.30 -21.93
CA ASP A 31 -56.54 -44.16 -21.86
C ASP A 31 -56.07 -44.01 -20.41
N ILE A 32 -55.10 -44.83 -20.00
CA ILE A 32 -54.52 -44.82 -18.65
C ILE A 32 -53.07 -44.34 -18.75
N GLU A 33 -52.79 -43.21 -18.11
CA GLU A 33 -51.42 -42.71 -17.96
C GLU A 33 -50.80 -43.31 -16.69
N GLY A 34 -49.53 -43.67 -16.77
CA GLY A 34 -48.81 -44.19 -15.61
C GLY A 34 -48.28 -43.05 -14.74
N GLU A 35 -48.37 -43.22 -13.42
CA GLU A 35 -47.77 -42.31 -12.45
C GLU A 35 -46.30 -42.69 -12.25
N LYS A 36 -45.39 -41.79 -12.62
CA LYS A 36 -43.94 -42.03 -12.56
C LYS A 36 -43.33 -41.45 -11.30
N ASP A 37 -42.46 -42.22 -10.65
CA ASP A 37 -41.64 -41.79 -9.52
C ASP A 37 -40.15 -42.11 -9.74
N SER A 38 -39.33 -42.00 -8.67
CA SER A 38 -37.88 -42.27 -8.74
C SER A 38 -37.53 -43.74 -8.95
N THR A 39 -38.46 -44.67 -8.72
CA THR A 39 -38.25 -46.13 -8.78
C THR A 39 -38.82 -46.75 -10.05
N GLY A 40 -39.84 -46.14 -10.65
CA GLY A 40 -40.46 -46.65 -11.86
C GLY A 40 -41.73 -45.91 -12.24
N ILE A 41 -42.64 -46.61 -12.92
CA ILE A 41 -43.97 -46.11 -13.26
C ILE A 41 -45.04 -47.11 -12.82
N THR A 42 -46.13 -46.61 -12.26
CA THR A 42 -47.28 -47.42 -11.84
C THR A 42 -48.51 -47.05 -12.65
N TYR A 43 -49.10 -48.03 -13.31
CA TYR A 43 -50.39 -47.89 -13.97
C TYR A 43 -51.48 -48.40 -13.04
N THR A 44 -52.55 -47.63 -12.89
CA THR A 44 -53.67 -47.97 -12.02
C THR A 44 -54.95 -48.00 -12.82
N LEU A 45 -55.64 -49.14 -12.81
CA LEU A 45 -56.98 -49.30 -13.34
C LEU A 45 -57.92 -49.52 -12.16
N SER A 46 -58.89 -48.63 -11.96
CA SER A 46 -59.92 -48.75 -10.93
C SER A 46 -61.29 -48.84 -11.56
N VAL A 47 -62.16 -49.67 -10.97
CA VAL A 47 -63.56 -49.82 -11.35
C VAL A 47 -64.43 -49.88 -10.11
N SER A 48 -65.53 -49.15 -10.12
CA SER A 48 -66.54 -49.14 -9.08
C SER A 48 -67.87 -49.71 -9.56
N LYS A 49 -68.82 -49.85 -8.64
CA LYS A 49 -70.22 -50.21 -8.97
C LYS A 49 -70.89 -49.22 -9.91
N GLU A 50 -70.59 -47.94 -9.74
CA GLU A 50 -71.15 -46.87 -10.56
C GLU A 50 -70.60 -46.96 -11.99
N ASP A 51 -69.31 -47.24 -12.13
CA ASP A 51 -68.64 -47.40 -13.43
C ASP A 51 -69.20 -48.58 -14.24
N LEU A 52 -69.54 -49.68 -13.56
CA LEU A 52 -70.20 -50.85 -14.17
C LEU A 52 -71.72 -50.67 -14.35
N GLY A 53 -72.31 -49.57 -13.85
CA GLY A 53 -73.76 -49.34 -13.90
C GLY A 53 -74.57 -50.39 -13.13
N THR A 54 -74.03 -50.94 -12.05
CA THR A 54 -74.61 -52.08 -11.33
C THR A 54 -74.81 -51.81 -9.84
N SER A 55 -75.77 -52.50 -9.21
CA SER A 55 -75.96 -52.49 -7.76
C SER A 55 -75.32 -53.70 -7.05
N TYR A 56 -74.68 -54.60 -7.79
CA TYR A 56 -74.07 -55.80 -7.22
C TYR A 56 -72.78 -55.46 -6.46
N ASP A 57 -72.54 -56.16 -5.34
CA ASP A 57 -71.28 -56.09 -4.62
C ASP A 57 -70.19 -56.86 -5.38
N PHE A 58 -68.96 -56.37 -5.36
CA PHE A 58 -67.84 -57.16 -5.86
C PHE A 58 -67.59 -58.32 -4.88
N ASP A 59 -67.39 -59.53 -5.40
CA ASP A 59 -67.15 -60.71 -4.56
C ASP A 59 -65.75 -60.64 -3.95
N THR A 60 -65.61 -60.37 -2.64
CA THR A 60 -64.28 -60.25 -2.02
C THR A 60 -63.64 -61.61 -1.70
N LYS A 61 -64.30 -62.75 -1.97
CA LYS A 61 -63.79 -64.10 -1.69
C LYS A 61 -63.38 -64.85 -2.97
N GLU A 62 -64.12 -64.69 -4.06
CA GLU A 62 -63.79 -65.25 -5.39
C GLU A 62 -63.31 -64.18 -6.40
N GLY A 63 -62.93 -63.00 -5.88
CA GLY A 63 -63.01 -61.68 -6.54
C GLY A 63 -62.17 -61.33 -7.75
N VAL A 64 -61.31 -62.20 -8.25
CA VAL A 64 -60.59 -61.94 -9.50
C VAL A 64 -60.43 -63.26 -10.23
N THR A 65 -60.92 -63.35 -11.47
CA THR A 65 -60.78 -64.55 -12.29
C THR A 65 -59.51 -64.50 -13.14
N SER A 66 -59.12 -63.32 -13.62
CA SER A 66 -57.85 -63.08 -14.28
C SER A 66 -57.51 -61.58 -14.36
N GLY A 67 -56.23 -61.28 -14.58
CA GLY A 67 -55.71 -59.95 -14.86
C GLY A 67 -54.63 -60.00 -15.92
N SER A 68 -54.53 -58.95 -16.74
CA SER A 68 -53.53 -58.77 -17.79
C SER A 68 -53.00 -57.33 -17.70
N PRO A 69 -51.68 -57.08 -17.88
CA PRO A 69 -50.61 -58.04 -18.13
C PRO A 69 -50.31 -58.92 -16.89
N THR A 70 -49.52 -59.98 -17.08
CA THR A 70 -49.12 -60.88 -15.99
C THR A 70 -48.42 -60.12 -14.85
N GLY A 71 -48.75 -60.46 -13.60
CA GLY A 71 -48.21 -59.80 -12.41
C GLY A 71 -48.77 -58.39 -12.17
N ILE A 72 -50.04 -58.17 -12.51
CA ILE A 72 -50.87 -57.06 -11.98
C ILE A 72 -51.31 -57.41 -10.55
N ASP A 73 -51.22 -56.46 -9.63
CA ASP A 73 -51.72 -56.61 -8.26
C ASP A 73 -53.15 -56.07 -8.19
N ILE A 74 -54.12 -56.94 -7.87
CA ILE A 74 -55.54 -56.59 -7.90
C ILE A 74 -56.11 -56.70 -6.49
N ASN A 75 -56.61 -55.56 -6.00
CA ASN A 75 -57.29 -55.45 -4.72
C ASN A 75 -58.78 -55.25 -4.94
N VAL A 76 -59.62 -56.08 -4.32
CA VAL A 76 -61.08 -56.07 -4.47
C VAL A 76 -61.73 -55.77 -3.12
N SER A 77 -62.56 -54.74 -3.11
CA SER A 77 -63.43 -54.37 -1.99
C SER A 77 -64.88 -54.56 -2.39
N SER A 78 -65.81 -54.60 -1.44
CA SER A 78 -67.25 -54.73 -1.77
C SER A 78 -67.78 -53.60 -2.67
N GLY A 79 -67.10 -52.45 -2.76
CA GLY A 79 -67.46 -51.29 -3.56
C GLY A 79 -66.79 -51.17 -4.94
N GLY A 80 -65.75 -51.96 -5.21
CA GLY A 80 -64.93 -51.82 -6.41
C GLY A 80 -63.64 -52.62 -6.40
N ALA A 81 -62.95 -52.67 -7.53
CA ALA A 81 -61.65 -53.31 -7.69
C ALA A 81 -60.62 -52.31 -8.24
N THR A 82 -59.37 -52.45 -7.80
CA THR A 82 -58.22 -51.67 -8.30
C THR A 82 -57.09 -52.62 -8.67
N GLY A 83 -56.64 -52.56 -9.91
CA GLY A 83 -55.48 -53.26 -10.43
C GLY A 83 -54.30 -52.30 -10.63
N THR A 84 -53.15 -52.60 -10.05
CA THR A 84 -51.92 -51.82 -10.22
C THR A 84 -50.84 -52.64 -10.92
N LYS A 85 -50.15 -52.02 -11.88
CA LYS A 85 -48.98 -52.60 -12.54
C LYS A 85 -47.82 -51.63 -12.47
N ALA A 86 -46.80 -52.00 -11.69
CA ALA A 86 -45.55 -51.26 -11.62
C ALA A 86 -44.51 -51.81 -12.61
N TYR A 87 -43.75 -50.90 -13.23
CA TYR A 87 -42.57 -51.20 -14.03
C TYR A 87 -41.38 -50.41 -13.48
N PRO A 88 -40.26 -51.07 -13.13
CA PRO A 88 -39.05 -50.35 -12.76
C PRO A 88 -38.47 -49.59 -13.95
N ASN A 89 -37.65 -48.57 -13.65
CA ASN A 89 -37.10 -47.64 -14.65
C ASN A 89 -36.29 -48.29 -15.78
N ASP A 90 -35.78 -49.50 -15.58
CA ASP A 90 -34.99 -50.29 -16.53
C ASP A 90 -35.85 -51.19 -17.44
N SER A 91 -37.15 -51.34 -17.15
CA SER A 91 -38.08 -52.20 -17.89
C SER A 91 -39.40 -51.52 -18.21
N LEU A 92 -39.36 -50.21 -18.44
CA LEU A 92 -40.52 -49.42 -18.83
C LEU A 92 -41.18 -49.97 -20.11
N PRO A 93 -42.52 -49.97 -20.20
CA PRO A 93 -43.23 -50.43 -21.40
C PRO A 93 -42.79 -49.65 -22.64
N THR A 94 -42.53 -50.35 -23.73
CA THR A 94 -42.08 -49.76 -25.01
C THR A 94 -43.20 -49.57 -26.04
N ALA A 95 -44.38 -50.09 -25.76
CA ALA A 95 -45.60 -49.90 -26.54
C ALA A 95 -46.80 -49.75 -25.59
N ASN A 96 -47.87 -49.10 -26.08
CA ASN A 96 -49.14 -49.10 -25.35
C ASN A 96 -49.60 -50.54 -25.13
N PHE A 97 -50.22 -50.81 -23.99
CA PHE A 97 -50.71 -52.13 -23.66
C PHE A 97 -52.06 -52.05 -22.97
N THR A 98 -52.86 -53.09 -23.10
CA THR A 98 -54.13 -53.17 -22.38
C THR A 98 -53.85 -53.67 -20.96
N ILE A 99 -54.28 -52.89 -19.97
CA ILE A 99 -54.47 -53.37 -18.60
C ILE A 99 -55.93 -53.79 -18.47
N SER A 100 -56.17 -55.00 -17.99
CA SER A 100 -57.52 -55.52 -17.82
C SER A 100 -57.61 -56.41 -16.59
N MET A 101 -58.74 -56.35 -15.91
CA MET A 101 -59.07 -57.17 -14.75
C MET A 101 -60.51 -57.64 -14.85
N ASN A 102 -60.79 -58.86 -14.40
CA ASN A 102 -62.14 -59.40 -14.37
C ASN A 102 -62.35 -60.25 -13.13
N GLY A 103 -63.61 -60.40 -12.75
CA GLY A 103 -64.00 -61.09 -11.54
C GLY A 103 -65.47 -61.43 -11.52
N LYS A 104 -65.94 -61.77 -10.32
CA LYS A 104 -67.34 -62.09 -10.06
C LYS A 104 -67.99 -61.04 -9.16
N LEU A 105 -69.29 -60.85 -9.33
CA LEU A 105 -70.14 -60.03 -8.49
C LEU A 105 -71.02 -60.92 -7.59
N ILE A 106 -71.51 -60.38 -6.48
CA ILE A 106 -72.46 -61.02 -5.58
C ILE A 106 -73.88 -60.52 -5.92
N PRO A 107 -74.79 -61.38 -6.40
CA PRO A 107 -76.19 -61.03 -6.57
C PRO A 107 -76.87 -60.75 -5.21
N PRO A 108 -77.82 -59.80 -5.10
CA PRO A 108 -78.54 -59.56 -3.87
C PRO A 108 -79.34 -60.82 -3.50
N SER A 109 -79.43 -61.09 -2.21
CA SER A 109 -79.91 -62.36 -1.66
C SER A 109 -81.25 -62.81 -2.26
N GLY A 110 -81.26 -63.96 -2.96
CA GLY A 110 -82.49 -64.63 -3.42
C GLY A 110 -82.56 -65.04 -4.89
N GLY A 111 -81.57 -64.75 -5.73
CA GLY A 111 -81.57 -65.16 -7.15
C GLY A 111 -80.99 -66.57 -7.39
N SER A 112 -81.68 -67.42 -8.17
CA SER A 112 -81.08 -68.62 -8.76
C SER A 112 -80.60 -68.31 -10.19
N GLY A 113 -79.30 -68.44 -10.43
CA GLY A 113 -78.64 -68.14 -11.71
C GLY A 113 -77.12 -68.28 -11.60
N THR A 114 -76.43 -68.30 -12.75
CA THR A 114 -74.97 -68.21 -12.80
C THR A 114 -74.50 -66.88 -12.22
N GLN A 115 -73.46 -66.91 -11.40
CA GLN A 115 -72.93 -65.71 -10.73
C GLN A 115 -72.50 -64.67 -11.77
N PRO A 116 -72.97 -63.41 -11.69
CA PRO A 116 -72.61 -62.38 -12.66
C PRO A 116 -71.11 -62.09 -12.65
N THR A 117 -70.57 -61.81 -13.82
CA THR A 117 -69.15 -61.51 -14.03
C THR A 117 -68.96 -60.05 -14.40
N TRP A 118 -67.79 -59.50 -14.05
CA TRP A 118 -67.41 -58.14 -14.42
C TRP A 118 -66.06 -58.15 -15.13
N GLY A 119 -65.87 -57.22 -16.06
CA GLY A 119 -64.61 -56.92 -16.72
C GLY A 119 -64.35 -55.43 -16.71
N ALA A 120 -63.11 -55.04 -16.44
CA ALA A 120 -62.64 -53.68 -16.62
C ALA A 120 -61.37 -53.72 -17.46
N SER A 121 -61.25 -52.79 -18.40
CA SER A 121 -60.05 -52.64 -19.23
C SER A 121 -59.69 -51.18 -19.41
N GLY A 122 -58.44 -50.91 -19.74
CA GLY A 122 -57.99 -49.61 -20.20
C GLY A 122 -56.70 -49.74 -21.01
N ASN A 123 -56.44 -48.73 -21.81
CA ASN A 123 -55.30 -48.64 -22.69
C ASN A 123 -54.16 -47.87 -22.00
N ALA A 124 -53.28 -48.60 -21.33
CA ALA A 124 -52.13 -48.03 -20.66
C ALA A 124 -51.15 -47.47 -21.69
N LYS A 125 -50.87 -46.16 -21.61
CA LYS A 125 -50.00 -45.45 -22.54
C LYS A 125 -48.54 -45.64 -22.23
N THR A 126 -47.73 -45.67 -23.28
CA THR A 126 -46.28 -45.59 -23.16
C THR A 126 -45.84 -44.27 -22.54
N PRO A 127 -44.95 -44.30 -21.53
CA PRO A 127 -44.53 -43.10 -20.84
C PRO A 127 -43.55 -42.31 -21.68
N PHE A 128 -43.81 -41.02 -21.82
CA PHE A 128 -42.87 -40.06 -22.40
C PHE A 128 -42.18 -39.29 -21.29
N TYR A 129 -40.85 -39.18 -21.32
CA TYR A 129 -40.09 -38.45 -20.32
C TYR A 129 -38.73 -38.01 -20.85
N ILE A 130 -38.10 -37.05 -20.17
CA ILE A 130 -36.72 -36.65 -20.43
C ILE A 130 -35.79 -37.11 -19.31
N LYS A 131 -34.53 -37.37 -19.65
CA LYS A 131 -33.44 -37.63 -18.68
C LYS A 131 -32.24 -36.76 -19.04
N SER A 132 -31.57 -36.19 -18.05
CA SER A 132 -30.23 -35.66 -18.27
C SER A 132 -29.18 -36.77 -18.21
N ASN A 133 -27.97 -36.50 -18.67
CA ASN A 133 -26.81 -37.37 -18.43
C ASN A 133 -26.14 -37.11 -17.07
N GLN A 134 -26.74 -36.26 -16.23
CA GLN A 134 -26.28 -35.91 -14.90
C GLN A 134 -27.21 -36.55 -13.85
N ASP A 135 -26.78 -36.59 -12.60
CA ASP A 135 -27.61 -36.96 -11.44
C ASP A 135 -28.50 -38.20 -11.66
N ASN A 136 -27.91 -39.25 -12.24
CA ASN A 136 -28.59 -40.52 -12.56
C ASN A 136 -29.86 -40.38 -13.41
N GLY A 137 -29.92 -39.40 -14.30
CA GLY A 137 -31.07 -39.20 -15.18
C GLY A 137 -32.10 -38.22 -14.66
N ALA A 138 -31.82 -37.51 -13.55
CA ALA A 138 -32.70 -36.46 -13.06
C ALA A 138 -32.93 -35.39 -14.15
N LYS A 139 -34.15 -34.86 -14.21
CA LYS A 139 -34.53 -33.80 -15.14
C LYS A 139 -34.30 -32.41 -14.56
N ASP A 140 -34.38 -32.29 -13.25
CA ASP A 140 -34.02 -31.10 -12.48
C ASP A 140 -32.62 -31.28 -11.91
N ILE A 141 -31.66 -30.52 -12.41
CA ILE A 141 -30.23 -30.68 -12.07
C ILE A 141 -29.59 -29.34 -11.73
N THR A 142 -28.52 -29.40 -10.94
CA THR A 142 -27.63 -28.26 -10.70
C THR A 142 -26.21 -28.63 -11.10
N VAL A 143 -25.61 -27.85 -11.98
CA VAL A 143 -24.26 -28.12 -12.52
C VAL A 143 -23.40 -26.87 -12.49
N ALA A 144 -22.09 -27.03 -12.35
CA ALA A 144 -21.16 -25.92 -12.48
C ALA A 144 -21.10 -25.38 -13.93
N ALA A 145 -20.72 -24.12 -14.09
CA ALA A 145 -20.59 -23.47 -15.38
C ALA A 145 -19.61 -24.22 -16.29
N GLY A 146 -20.03 -24.49 -17.53
CA GLY A 146 -19.26 -25.23 -18.53
C GLY A 146 -19.25 -26.74 -18.38
N THR A 147 -20.03 -27.31 -17.45
CA THR A 147 -20.36 -28.74 -17.47
C THR A 147 -21.12 -29.10 -18.73
N SER A 148 -20.72 -30.21 -19.37
CA SER A 148 -21.42 -30.71 -20.55
C SER A 148 -22.66 -31.50 -20.14
N VAL A 149 -23.85 -31.04 -20.53
CA VAL A 149 -25.12 -31.69 -20.19
C VAL A 149 -25.82 -32.14 -21.45
N THR A 150 -26.36 -33.36 -21.45
CA THR A 150 -27.22 -33.88 -22.52
C THR A 150 -28.56 -34.24 -21.93
N TYR A 151 -29.64 -33.71 -22.50
CA TYR A 151 -31.00 -34.17 -22.22
C TYR A 151 -31.47 -35.04 -23.36
N THR A 152 -31.99 -36.23 -23.05
CA THR A 152 -32.52 -37.18 -24.02
C THR A 152 -33.97 -37.49 -23.71
N ALA A 153 -34.83 -37.45 -24.73
CA ALA A 153 -36.24 -37.80 -24.63
C ALA A 153 -36.43 -39.28 -24.92
N TYR A 154 -37.31 -39.92 -24.15
CA TYR A 154 -37.60 -41.34 -24.23
C TYR A 154 -39.11 -41.57 -24.32
N GLU A 155 -39.48 -42.58 -25.09
CA GLU A 155 -40.81 -43.21 -25.03
C GLU A 155 -40.60 -44.69 -24.64
N GLY A 156 -40.98 -45.04 -23.41
CA GLY A 156 -40.55 -46.29 -22.78
C GLY A 156 -39.04 -46.32 -22.51
N THR A 157 -38.34 -47.30 -23.07
CA THR A 157 -36.87 -47.42 -22.99
C THR A 157 -36.14 -46.92 -24.24
N ASN A 158 -36.87 -46.56 -25.31
CA ASN A 158 -36.29 -46.11 -26.57
C ASN A 158 -36.20 -44.58 -26.62
N SER A 159 -35.11 -44.07 -27.19
CA SER A 159 -34.99 -42.64 -27.48
C SER A 159 -36.04 -42.19 -28.48
N LYS A 160 -36.65 -41.01 -28.29
CA LYS A 160 -37.79 -40.52 -29.08
C LYS A 160 -37.50 -39.16 -29.71
N ALA A 161 -37.64 -39.05 -31.02
CA ALA A 161 -37.52 -37.78 -31.74
C ALA A 161 -38.59 -36.78 -31.27
N SER A 162 -38.12 -35.64 -30.76
CA SER A 162 -38.93 -34.68 -30.02
C SER A 162 -38.65 -33.24 -30.45
N ASN A 163 -39.63 -32.38 -30.22
CA ASN A 163 -39.54 -30.93 -30.31
C ASN A 163 -39.22 -30.38 -28.92
N TRP A 164 -38.07 -29.74 -28.80
CA TRP A 164 -37.50 -29.19 -27.58
C TRP A 164 -37.70 -27.69 -27.49
N THR A 165 -37.92 -27.17 -26.28
CA THR A 165 -37.86 -25.75 -25.96
C THR A 165 -36.91 -25.52 -24.79
N VAL A 166 -35.97 -24.57 -24.92
CA VAL A 166 -35.07 -24.12 -23.86
C VAL A 166 -35.20 -22.61 -23.72
N ASN A 167 -35.77 -22.13 -22.60
CA ASN A 167 -36.00 -20.69 -22.37
C ASN A 167 -36.65 -19.96 -23.58
N GLY A 168 -37.58 -20.64 -24.29
CA GLY A 168 -38.28 -20.11 -25.45
C GLY A 168 -37.60 -20.33 -26.81
N GLN A 169 -36.36 -20.84 -26.85
CA GLN A 169 -35.70 -21.27 -28.08
C GLN A 169 -36.08 -22.71 -28.43
N THR A 170 -36.41 -22.97 -29.69
CA THR A 170 -36.95 -24.28 -30.11
C THR A 170 -35.99 -25.06 -31.00
N LYS A 171 -35.96 -26.39 -30.82
CA LYS A 171 -35.29 -27.33 -31.73
C LYS A 171 -36.21 -28.50 -32.00
N ASN A 172 -36.48 -28.77 -33.28
CA ASN A 172 -37.45 -29.79 -33.68
C ASN A 172 -36.76 -31.06 -34.17
N ASN A 173 -37.46 -32.18 -33.99
CA ASN A 173 -37.09 -33.48 -34.55
C ASN A 173 -35.72 -34.02 -34.11
N GLU A 174 -35.42 -33.94 -32.81
CA GLU A 174 -34.19 -34.51 -32.23
C GLU A 174 -34.51 -35.37 -31.02
N SER A 175 -33.81 -36.50 -30.86
CA SER A 175 -33.98 -37.35 -29.67
C SER A 175 -33.26 -36.80 -28.44
N SER A 176 -32.29 -35.89 -28.62
CA SER A 176 -31.53 -35.29 -27.54
C SER A 176 -31.10 -33.86 -27.86
N ILE A 177 -30.84 -33.08 -26.82
CA ILE A 177 -30.20 -31.77 -26.88
C ILE A 177 -28.94 -31.77 -26.02
N ILE A 178 -27.90 -31.07 -26.46
CA ILE A 178 -26.59 -31.05 -25.83
C ILE A 178 -26.18 -29.61 -25.51
N PHE A 179 -25.73 -29.42 -24.28
CA PHE A 179 -25.11 -28.23 -23.74
C PHE A 179 -23.60 -28.52 -23.59
N SER A 180 -22.77 -28.28 -24.61
CA SER A 180 -21.32 -28.57 -24.58
C SER A 180 -20.47 -27.42 -25.12
N ARG A 181 -19.15 -27.43 -24.85
CA ARG A 181 -18.19 -26.37 -25.23
C ARG A 181 -17.44 -26.66 -26.54
N ASN A 182 -16.91 -25.57 -27.12
CA ASN A 182 -15.99 -25.35 -28.25
C ASN A 182 -16.47 -25.53 -29.71
N TRP A 183 -16.33 -24.43 -30.47
CA TRP A 183 -16.74 -24.20 -31.87
C TRP A 183 -16.07 -25.12 -32.90
N TRP A 184 -14.97 -25.79 -32.54
CA TRP A 184 -14.17 -26.61 -33.45
C TRP A 184 -14.58 -28.08 -33.50
N ASP A 185 -15.43 -28.54 -32.57
CA ASP A 185 -15.80 -29.96 -32.43
C ASP A 185 -17.17 -30.32 -33.04
N VAL A 186 -17.75 -29.42 -33.85
CA VAL A 186 -19.05 -29.68 -34.50
C VAL A 186 -18.87 -29.90 -36.01
N PRO A 187 -19.17 -31.10 -36.55
CA PRO A 187 -19.39 -31.29 -37.97
C PRO A 187 -20.62 -30.48 -38.42
N GLY A 188 -20.39 -29.28 -38.97
CA GLY A 188 -21.17 -28.61 -40.03
C GLY A 188 -22.70 -28.46 -40.00
N TRP A 189 -23.48 -28.98 -39.04
CA TRP A 189 -24.96 -28.94 -39.14
C TRP A 189 -25.73 -28.92 -37.80
N PHE A 190 -25.23 -28.25 -36.75
CA PHE A 190 -26.03 -28.02 -35.52
C PHE A 190 -26.29 -26.54 -35.22
N SER A 191 -27.54 -26.11 -35.42
CA SER A 191 -28.12 -24.87 -34.89
C SER A 191 -28.99 -25.25 -33.69
N ALA A 192 -28.33 -25.35 -32.52
CA ALA A 192 -28.83 -25.34 -31.14
C ALA A 192 -27.77 -25.90 -30.16
N SER A 193 -26.47 -25.79 -30.46
CA SER A 193 -25.50 -25.66 -29.39
C SER A 193 -25.78 -24.29 -28.81
N MET A 194 -26.43 -24.22 -27.64
CA MET A 194 -26.15 -23.07 -26.80
C MET A 194 -24.64 -23.16 -26.57
N GLY A 195 -23.89 -22.08 -26.83
CA GLY A 195 -22.48 -22.03 -26.46
C GLY A 195 -22.33 -22.43 -24.98
N THR A 196 -21.10 -22.74 -24.53
CA THR A 196 -20.80 -23.08 -23.13
C THR A 196 -21.85 -22.52 -22.17
N PRO A 197 -22.62 -23.35 -21.45
CA PRO A 197 -23.70 -22.86 -20.62
C PRO A 197 -23.17 -21.80 -19.65
N VAL A 198 -23.67 -20.58 -19.82
CA VAL A 198 -23.35 -19.46 -18.93
C VAL A 198 -24.16 -19.59 -17.65
N PRO A 199 -23.70 -19.01 -16.53
CA PRO A 199 -24.43 -19.07 -15.28
C PRO A 199 -25.88 -18.57 -15.42
N GLY A 200 -26.85 -19.35 -14.96
CA GLY A 200 -28.27 -19.06 -15.13
C GLY A 200 -29.19 -20.25 -14.95
N VAL A 201 -30.50 -20.03 -15.13
CA VAL A 201 -31.54 -21.05 -15.05
C VAL A 201 -32.08 -21.35 -16.45
N TYR A 202 -32.13 -22.63 -16.81
CA TYR A 202 -32.56 -23.12 -18.12
C TYR A 202 -33.80 -24.00 -17.92
N ASN A 203 -34.95 -23.51 -18.36
CA ASN A 203 -36.20 -24.27 -18.39
C ASN A 203 -36.26 -25.06 -19.68
N ILE A 204 -36.33 -26.38 -19.57
CA ILE A 204 -36.25 -27.32 -20.68
C ILE A 204 -37.57 -28.07 -20.78
N SER A 205 -38.14 -28.16 -21.98
CA SER A 205 -39.30 -29.01 -22.25
C SER A 205 -39.13 -29.76 -23.56
N ALA A 206 -39.73 -30.94 -23.65
CA ALA A 206 -39.77 -31.76 -24.85
C ALA A 206 -41.19 -32.27 -25.09
N SER A 207 -41.56 -32.40 -26.35
CA SER A 207 -42.79 -33.07 -26.80
C SER A 207 -42.47 -33.96 -28.01
N PRO A 208 -42.99 -35.19 -28.11
CA PRO A 208 -42.67 -36.07 -29.23
C PRO A 208 -43.25 -35.51 -30.53
N THR A 209 -42.50 -35.68 -31.63
CA THR A 209 -42.81 -35.10 -32.95
C THR A 209 -44.13 -35.58 -33.55
N ASP A 210 -44.55 -36.78 -33.20
CA ASP A 210 -45.78 -37.45 -33.66
C ASP A 210 -46.96 -37.28 -32.71
N ASN A 211 -46.75 -36.73 -31.51
CA ASN A 211 -47.82 -36.51 -30.55
C ASN A 211 -47.52 -35.34 -29.58
N ALA A 212 -47.85 -34.13 -30.02
CA ALA A 212 -47.61 -32.91 -29.25
C ALA A 212 -48.47 -32.79 -27.96
N SER A 213 -49.46 -33.68 -27.73
CA SER A 213 -50.22 -33.68 -26.47
C SER A 213 -49.47 -34.36 -25.32
N LYS A 214 -48.37 -35.07 -25.61
CA LYS A 214 -47.42 -35.56 -24.60
C LYS A 214 -46.30 -34.55 -24.41
N SER A 215 -45.89 -34.32 -23.16
CA SER A 215 -44.72 -33.48 -22.88
C SER A 215 -44.10 -33.82 -21.53
N ASP A 216 -42.80 -33.56 -21.39
CA ASP A 216 -42.12 -33.53 -20.09
C ASP A 216 -41.18 -32.33 -20.03
N SER A 217 -40.87 -31.87 -18.82
CA SER A 217 -40.07 -30.69 -18.56
C SER A 217 -39.16 -30.86 -17.36
N GLY A 218 -38.04 -30.13 -17.36
CA GLY A 218 -37.09 -30.07 -16.26
C GLY A 218 -36.35 -28.73 -16.22
N GLU A 219 -35.67 -28.48 -15.11
CA GLU A 219 -34.90 -27.26 -14.85
C GLU A 219 -33.40 -27.59 -14.71
N MET A 220 -32.54 -26.91 -15.47
CA MET A 220 -31.10 -26.95 -15.28
C MET A 220 -30.60 -25.63 -14.70
N LYS A 221 -30.02 -25.68 -13.50
CA LYS A 221 -29.30 -24.54 -12.91
C LYS A 221 -27.82 -24.66 -13.22
N VAL A 222 -27.29 -23.71 -13.99
CA VAL A 222 -25.87 -23.61 -14.27
C VAL A 222 -25.28 -22.57 -13.33
N VAL A 223 -24.42 -23.00 -12.42
CA VAL A 223 -23.90 -22.16 -11.34
C VAL A 223 -22.51 -21.66 -11.68
N GLY A 224 -22.30 -20.36 -11.55
CA GLY A 224 -21.00 -19.73 -11.70
C GLY A 224 -20.76 -18.64 -10.66
N VAL A 225 -19.56 -18.06 -10.72
CA VAL A 225 -19.16 -16.98 -9.82
C VAL A 225 -19.75 -15.66 -10.30
N ALA A 226 -20.51 -14.99 -9.45
CA ALA A 226 -21.11 -13.70 -9.74
C ALA A 226 -20.16 -12.54 -9.42
N SER A 227 -19.53 -12.58 -8.24
CA SER A 227 -18.56 -11.58 -7.78
C SER A 227 -17.57 -12.15 -6.76
N ILE A 228 -16.47 -11.43 -6.54
CA ILE A 228 -15.60 -11.56 -5.38
C ILE A 228 -15.70 -10.26 -4.58
N SER A 229 -15.76 -10.35 -3.26
CA SER A 229 -15.77 -9.21 -2.36
C SER A 229 -14.88 -9.45 -1.14
N GLY A 230 -14.41 -8.35 -0.52
CA GLY A 230 -13.66 -8.36 0.73
C GLY A 230 -13.26 -6.96 1.12
N HIS A 231 -13.24 -6.66 2.43
CA HIS A 231 -12.80 -5.35 2.97
C HIS A 231 -13.48 -4.14 2.31
N GLY A 232 -14.80 -4.24 2.06
CA GLY A 232 -15.58 -3.16 1.42
C GLY A 232 -15.38 -3.00 -0.09
N LYS A 233 -14.59 -3.89 -0.72
CA LYS A 233 -14.34 -3.92 -2.16
C LYS A 233 -15.12 -5.05 -2.83
N THR A 234 -15.48 -4.90 -4.09
CA THR A 234 -16.21 -5.92 -4.86
C THR A 234 -15.86 -5.83 -6.33
N SER A 235 -15.69 -6.99 -6.97
CA SER A 235 -15.40 -7.09 -8.40
C SER A 235 -16.27 -8.16 -9.06
N THR A 236 -16.82 -7.83 -10.23
CA THR A 236 -17.56 -8.73 -11.12
C THR A 236 -16.78 -9.05 -12.40
N ARG A 237 -15.48 -8.74 -12.41
CA ARG A 237 -14.63 -8.83 -13.59
C ARG A 237 -14.24 -10.27 -13.91
N GLU A 238 -14.28 -10.65 -15.19
CA GLU A 238 -14.02 -12.03 -15.67
C GLU A 238 -12.59 -12.27 -16.16
N GLU A 239 -11.86 -11.20 -16.51
CA GLU A 239 -10.48 -11.24 -17.02
C GLU A 239 -9.64 -10.06 -16.51
N THR A 240 -8.32 -10.17 -16.56
CA THR A 240 -7.44 -9.05 -16.18
C THR A 240 -7.58 -7.89 -17.19
N PRO A 241 -7.71 -6.62 -16.74
CA PRO A 241 -7.82 -5.47 -17.63
C PRO A 241 -6.63 -5.36 -18.59
N SER A 242 -6.88 -4.96 -19.84
CA SER A 242 -5.87 -4.75 -20.85
C SER A 242 -6.13 -3.50 -21.70
N GLY A 243 -5.08 -2.94 -22.29
CA GLY A 243 -5.19 -1.71 -23.08
C GLY A 243 -5.66 -0.52 -22.25
N SER A 244 -6.76 0.11 -22.67
CA SER A 244 -7.39 1.25 -22.00
C SER A 244 -8.24 0.88 -20.79
N ASP A 245 -8.64 -0.38 -20.65
CA ASP A 245 -9.35 -0.87 -19.47
C ASP A 245 -8.35 -1.01 -18.30
N LYS A 246 -8.76 -0.54 -17.12
CA LYS A 246 -7.93 -0.48 -15.92
C LYS A 246 -8.73 -0.96 -14.72
N TRP A 247 -8.00 -1.45 -13.73
CA TRP A 247 -8.55 -1.70 -12.41
C TRP A 247 -9.08 -0.41 -11.79
N THR A 248 -10.17 -0.50 -11.07
CA THR A 248 -10.73 0.62 -10.29
C THR A 248 -10.44 0.44 -8.80
N ASP A 249 -10.58 1.52 -8.03
CA ASP A 249 -10.39 1.49 -6.57
C ASP A 249 -11.49 0.70 -5.84
N SER A 250 -12.65 0.47 -6.47
CA SER A 250 -13.72 -0.40 -5.94
C SER A 250 -13.41 -1.90 -6.12
N GLU A 251 -12.54 -2.22 -7.08
CA GLU A 251 -12.09 -3.58 -7.43
C GLU A 251 -10.68 -3.89 -6.89
N THR A 252 -10.08 -2.95 -6.15
CA THR A 252 -8.72 -3.08 -5.61
C THR A 252 -8.73 -2.99 -4.09
N ILE A 253 -8.21 -4.02 -3.44
CA ILE A 253 -7.92 -4.04 -2.01
C ILE A 253 -6.46 -3.59 -1.81
N TYR A 254 -6.24 -2.57 -1.00
CA TYR A 254 -4.91 -2.11 -0.64
C TYR A 254 -4.48 -2.69 0.70
N ALA A 255 -3.37 -3.41 0.70
CA ALA A 255 -2.93 -4.16 1.87
C ALA A 255 -1.45 -3.92 2.21
N GLN A 256 -1.08 -4.20 3.46
CA GLN A 256 0.31 -4.28 3.90
C GLN A 256 0.89 -5.68 3.66
N PRO A 257 2.21 -5.84 3.57
CA PRO A 257 2.83 -7.17 3.56
C PRO A 257 2.44 -7.98 4.79
N LYS A 258 2.32 -9.31 4.67
CA LYS A 258 1.95 -10.22 5.77
C LYS A 258 0.58 -9.94 6.41
N SER A 259 -0.28 -9.16 5.77
CA SER A 259 -1.68 -9.00 6.18
C SER A 259 -2.49 -10.28 5.94
N VAL A 260 -3.68 -10.35 6.54
CA VAL A 260 -4.63 -11.45 6.32
C VAL A 260 -5.84 -10.90 5.56
N VAL A 261 -5.94 -11.20 4.27
CA VAL A 261 -7.00 -10.70 3.39
C VAL A 261 -8.09 -11.77 3.27
N GLU A 262 -9.20 -11.57 3.99
CA GLU A 262 -10.39 -12.38 3.83
C GLU A 262 -11.21 -11.98 2.60
N LEU A 263 -11.62 -12.98 1.83
CA LEU A 263 -12.39 -12.83 0.59
C LEU A 263 -13.58 -13.77 0.60
N THR A 264 -14.65 -13.33 -0.06
CA THR A 264 -15.89 -14.11 -0.24
C THR A 264 -16.30 -14.03 -1.70
N MET A 265 -16.63 -15.16 -2.30
CA MET A 265 -17.29 -15.21 -3.60
C MET A 265 -18.79 -15.35 -3.44
N THR A 266 -19.55 -14.83 -4.40
CA THR A 266 -20.99 -15.08 -4.51
C THR A 266 -21.29 -15.89 -5.77
N LEU A 267 -22.31 -16.74 -5.71
CA LEU A 267 -22.72 -17.58 -6.84
C LEU A 267 -23.99 -17.05 -7.51
N ASN A 268 -24.09 -17.28 -8.81
CA ASN A 268 -25.32 -17.04 -9.58
C ASN A 268 -25.64 -18.27 -10.45
N PRO A 269 -26.87 -18.83 -10.38
CA PRO A 269 -27.90 -18.55 -9.38
C PRO A 269 -27.43 -18.95 -7.97
N ASN A 270 -28.02 -18.33 -6.95
CA ASN A 270 -27.74 -18.70 -5.56
C ASN A 270 -28.37 -20.07 -5.27
N VAL A 271 -27.56 -21.02 -4.83
CA VAL A 271 -27.96 -22.41 -4.56
C VAL A 271 -27.31 -22.94 -3.28
N VAL A 272 -27.88 -23.99 -2.72
CA VAL A 272 -27.22 -24.76 -1.65
C VAL A 272 -26.16 -25.65 -2.29
N LEU A 273 -24.94 -25.62 -1.74
CA LEU A 273 -23.81 -26.39 -2.27
C LEU A 273 -23.95 -27.87 -1.94
N ASP A 274 -24.09 -28.69 -2.98
CA ASP A 274 -23.84 -30.13 -2.92
C ASP A 274 -22.34 -30.44 -3.09
N ASP A 275 -21.96 -31.72 -2.99
CA ASP A 275 -20.56 -32.12 -3.07
C ASP A 275 -19.97 -31.95 -4.47
N THR A 276 -20.79 -32.00 -5.52
CA THR A 276 -20.37 -31.79 -6.91
C THR A 276 -19.95 -30.33 -7.15
N LEU A 277 -20.76 -29.39 -6.67
CA LEU A 277 -20.46 -27.95 -6.75
C LEU A 277 -19.27 -27.56 -5.87
N LYS A 278 -19.18 -28.12 -4.65
CA LYS A 278 -18.01 -27.92 -3.76
C LYS A 278 -16.71 -28.28 -4.47
N ASN A 279 -16.68 -29.44 -5.13
CA ASN A 279 -15.51 -29.90 -5.88
C ASN A 279 -15.20 -29.06 -7.14
N SER A 280 -16.17 -28.25 -7.60
CA SER A 280 -16.03 -27.35 -8.74
C SER A 280 -15.57 -25.95 -8.35
N ILE A 281 -15.55 -25.62 -7.06
CA ILE A 281 -15.07 -24.34 -6.54
C ILE A 281 -13.55 -24.37 -6.44
N SER A 282 -12.90 -23.33 -6.96
CA SER A 282 -11.46 -23.15 -6.80
C SER A 282 -11.09 -21.70 -6.55
N TRP A 283 -10.01 -21.51 -5.81
CA TRP A 283 -9.38 -20.23 -5.56
C TRP A 283 -7.94 -20.30 -6.04
N SER A 284 -7.49 -19.24 -6.71
CA SER A 284 -6.10 -19.11 -7.12
C SER A 284 -5.66 -17.65 -7.01
N VAL A 285 -4.34 -17.42 -6.98
CA VAL A 285 -3.76 -16.09 -6.91
C VAL A 285 -2.52 -16.02 -7.80
N SER A 286 -2.33 -14.91 -8.50
CA SER A 286 -1.13 -14.67 -9.29
C SER A 286 0.07 -14.37 -8.39
N GLY A 287 1.27 -14.84 -8.73
CA GLY A 287 2.51 -14.47 -8.03
C GLY A 287 3.28 -15.67 -7.48
N TRP A 288 4.57 -15.48 -7.24
CA TRP A 288 5.47 -16.54 -6.78
C TRP A 288 5.42 -16.68 -5.24
N GLY A 289 5.34 -17.92 -4.74
CA GLY A 289 5.41 -18.20 -3.30
C GLY A 289 4.20 -17.76 -2.47
N THR A 290 3.08 -17.40 -3.10
CA THR A 290 1.83 -17.03 -2.43
C THR A 290 0.78 -18.12 -2.56
N SER A 291 -0.02 -18.30 -1.51
CA SER A 291 -1.18 -19.21 -1.52
C SER A 291 -2.44 -18.49 -1.06
N ILE A 292 -3.56 -19.00 -1.53
CA ILE A 292 -4.89 -18.67 -1.05
C ILE A 292 -5.53 -19.96 -0.55
N THR A 293 -6.09 -19.92 0.65
CA THR A 293 -6.65 -21.10 1.32
C THR A 293 -8.15 -20.91 1.52
N PRO A 294 -9.00 -21.74 0.89
CA PRO A 294 -10.44 -21.74 1.17
C PRO A 294 -10.70 -22.11 2.63
N LYS A 295 -11.74 -21.53 3.25
CA LYS A 295 -12.13 -21.88 4.62
C LYS A 295 -12.80 -23.25 4.64
N GLU A 296 -12.40 -24.12 5.56
CA GLU A 296 -13.00 -25.46 5.71
C GLU A 296 -14.49 -25.41 6.01
N SER A 297 -14.94 -24.40 6.77
CA SER A 297 -16.36 -24.21 7.12
C SER A 297 -17.22 -23.74 5.95
N ASN A 298 -16.62 -23.05 4.97
CA ASN A 298 -17.32 -22.47 3.84
C ASN A 298 -16.35 -22.21 2.67
N GLN A 299 -16.39 -23.05 1.63
CA GLN A 299 -15.51 -22.94 0.47
C GLN A 299 -15.75 -21.68 -0.38
N LEU A 300 -16.88 -20.98 -0.16
CA LEU A 300 -17.14 -19.66 -0.76
C LEU A 300 -16.33 -18.53 -0.09
N GLU A 301 -15.64 -18.83 1.01
CA GLU A 301 -14.73 -17.92 1.66
C GLU A 301 -13.29 -18.43 1.53
N ALA A 302 -12.35 -17.50 1.39
CA ALA A 302 -10.94 -17.82 1.34
C ALA A 302 -10.10 -16.77 2.05
N ILE A 303 -8.91 -17.18 2.49
CA ILE A 303 -7.92 -16.34 3.14
C ILE A 303 -6.71 -16.26 2.24
N PHE A 304 -6.37 -15.03 1.83
CA PHE A 304 -5.15 -14.72 1.10
C PHE A 304 -4.14 -14.03 2.05
N LYS A 305 -2.89 -14.50 2.01
CA LYS A 305 -1.80 -13.98 2.84
C LYS A 305 -0.64 -13.51 1.95
N PRO A 306 -0.62 -12.23 1.53
CA PRO A 306 0.47 -11.72 0.71
C PRO A 306 1.79 -11.77 1.47
N VAL A 307 2.81 -12.39 0.86
CA VAL A 307 4.12 -12.56 1.50
C VAL A 307 4.92 -11.26 1.48
N SER A 308 4.83 -10.46 0.41
CA SER A 308 5.68 -9.29 0.15
C SER A 308 4.89 -8.20 -0.58
N SER A 309 5.53 -7.03 -0.76
CA SER A 309 5.00 -5.98 -1.63
C SER A 309 4.87 -6.47 -3.09
N GLY A 310 3.79 -6.10 -3.77
CA GLY A 310 3.48 -6.51 -5.13
C GLY A 310 2.00 -6.34 -5.51
N ASP A 311 1.72 -6.52 -6.80
CA ASP A 311 0.35 -6.58 -7.32
C ASP A 311 -0.08 -8.05 -7.48
N TYR A 312 -1.20 -8.39 -6.86
CA TYR A 312 -1.78 -9.72 -6.88
C TYR A 312 -3.18 -9.68 -7.50
N VAL A 313 -3.53 -10.71 -8.25
CA VAL A 313 -4.87 -10.93 -8.78
C VAL A 313 -5.37 -12.24 -8.20
N VAL A 314 -6.43 -12.16 -7.39
CA VAL A 314 -7.10 -13.33 -6.83
C VAL A 314 -8.25 -13.70 -7.75
N THR A 315 -8.31 -14.98 -8.10
CA THR A 315 -9.34 -15.56 -8.95
C THR A 315 -10.15 -16.57 -8.17
N ALA A 316 -11.47 -16.38 -8.16
CA ALA A 316 -12.45 -17.34 -7.68
C ALA A 316 -13.13 -17.97 -8.89
N SER A 317 -13.25 -19.29 -8.91
CA SER A 317 -13.90 -20.01 -10.01
C SER A 317 -14.91 -21.03 -9.49
N CYS A 318 -15.94 -21.27 -10.29
CA CYS A 318 -16.89 -22.36 -10.13
C CYS A 318 -17.08 -23.00 -11.51
N GLY A 319 -16.53 -24.18 -11.69
CA GLY A 319 -16.35 -24.79 -13.01
C GLY A 319 -15.49 -23.88 -13.90
N SER A 320 -16.08 -23.37 -14.97
CA SER A 320 -15.41 -22.50 -15.93
C SER A 320 -15.76 -21.02 -15.84
N SER A 321 -16.68 -20.66 -14.94
CA SER A 321 -16.97 -19.27 -14.60
C SER A 321 -15.95 -18.79 -13.58
N GLN A 322 -15.35 -17.63 -13.81
CA GLN A 322 -14.40 -17.04 -12.88
C GLN A 322 -14.66 -15.55 -12.65
N ARG A 323 -14.23 -15.06 -11.50
CA ARG A 323 -14.15 -13.62 -11.20
C ARG A 323 -12.78 -13.30 -10.65
N LEU A 324 -12.34 -12.05 -10.80
CA LEU A 324 -11.03 -11.60 -10.37
C LEU A 324 -11.14 -10.34 -9.53
N ILE A 325 -10.31 -10.22 -8.49
CA ILE A 325 -10.16 -8.99 -7.71
C ILE A 325 -8.67 -8.69 -7.55
N LYS A 326 -8.30 -7.39 -7.56
CA LYS A 326 -6.91 -6.98 -7.37
C LYS A 326 -6.63 -6.77 -5.89
N VAL A 327 -5.47 -7.26 -5.44
CA VAL A 327 -4.90 -6.93 -4.14
C VAL A 327 -3.53 -6.28 -4.36
N LYS A 328 -3.42 -5.00 -4.03
CA LYS A 328 -2.18 -4.23 -4.16
C LYS A 328 -1.50 -4.10 -2.81
N VAL A 329 -0.29 -4.61 -2.71
CA VAL A 329 0.46 -4.74 -1.46
C VAL A 329 1.69 -3.85 -1.52
N SER A 330 1.86 -2.97 -0.55
CA SER A 330 3.12 -2.24 -0.37
C SER A 330 3.32 -1.92 1.10
N ALA A 331 4.56 -2.00 1.56
CA ALA A 331 4.92 -1.40 2.83
C ALA A 331 4.77 0.14 2.77
N PRO A 332 4.37 0.80 3.86
CA PRO A 332 4.47 2.25 3.99
C PRO A 332 5.92 2.72 3.90
N LYS A 333 6.12 3.90 3.33
CA LYS A 333 7.42 4.57 3.25
C LYS A 333 7.51 5.73 4.23
N ILE A 334 8.73 6.05 4.63
CA ILE A 334 8.98 7.22 5.46
C ILE A 334 8.57 8.48 4.71
N HIS A 335 7.81 9.33 5.40
CA HIS A 335 7.29 10.58 4.87
C HIS A 335 8.00 11.79 5.50
N SER A 336 8.28 11.74 6.80
CA SER A 336 9.00 12.85 7.45
C SER A 336 9.74 12.41 8.70
N VAL A 337 10.82 13.11 9.03
CA VAL A 337 11.65 12.89 10.22
C VAL A 337 11.74 14.17 11.04
N THR A 338 11.57 14.05 12.36
CA THR A 338 11.88 15.08 13.34
C THR A 338 12.87 14.51 14.36
N PHE A 339 13.81 15.33 14.83
CA PHE A 339 14.79 14.90 15.84
C PHE A 339 14.39 15.38 17.23
N ASN A 340 14.62 14.51 18.22
CA ASN A 340 14.39 14.83 19.62
C ASN A 340 15.75 14.99 20.31
N GLY A 341 15.94 16.11 21.01
CA GLY A 341 17.13 16.36 21.82
C GLY A 341 18.43 16.61 21.03
N ASN A 342 18.35 16.94 19.74
CA ASN A 342 19.50 17.47 19.01
C ASN A 342 19.87 18.87 19.50
N ILE A 343 21.12 19.25 19.30
CA ILE A 343 21.59 20.62 19.54
C ILE A 343 20.93 21.52 18.49
N THR A 344 20.45 22.70 18.92
CA THR A 344 19.80 23.64 18.01
C THR A 344 20.85 24.26 17.07
N VAL A 345 20.56 24.21 15.77
CA VAL A 345 21.34 24.87 14.74
C VAL A 345 20.56 26.11 14.27
N ASN A 346 21.17 27.28 14.44
CA ASN A 346 20.61 28.55 14.04
C ASN A 346 20.94 28.86 12.58
N LYS A 347 20.03 29.53 11.89
CA LYS A 347 20.27 30.06 10.55
C LYS A 347 21.21 31.25 10.66
N ASP A 348 22.14 31.38 9.72
CA ASP A 348 23.07 32.52 9.66
C ASP A 348 22.33 33.86 9.43
N THR A 349 21.09 33.81 8.94
CA THR A 349 20.24 34.98 8.63
C THR A 349 19.13 35.24 9.66
N GLY A 350 19.10 34.48 10.76
CA GLY A 350 18.13 34.63 11.84
C GLY A 350 17.12 33.48 11.94
N GLY A 351 16.74 33.16 13.18
CA GLY A 351 15.93 31.99 13.52
C GLY A 351 16.72 30.68 13.59
N SER A 352 16.03 29.55 13.72
CA SER A 352 16.63 28.23 13.86
C SER A 352 15.99 27.21 12.91
N TYR A 353 16.74 26.16 12.58
CA TYR A 353 16.18 24.97 11.95
C TYR A 353 15.43 24.17 13.03
N SER A 354 14.10 24.12 12.95
CA SER A 354 13.24 23.46 13.93
C SER A 354 12.08 22.72 13.25
N GLY A 355 11.49 21.76 13.95
CA GLY A 355 10.41 20.92 13.42
C GLY A 355 10.92 19.82 12.50
N VAL A 356 10.17 19.57 11.42
CA VAL A 356 10.46 18.51 10.45
C VAL A 356 11.80 18.79 9.76
N ALA A 357 12.75 17.88 9.94
CA ALA A 357 14.12 17.98 9.43
C ALA A 357 14.31 17.36 8.04
N TRP A 358 13.42 16.46 7.65
CA TRP A 358 13.40 15.83 6.33
C TRP A 358 11.95 15.46 6.01
N LYS A 359 11.52 15.67 4.77
CA LYS A 359 10.14 15.41 4.34
C LYS A 359 10.11 15.01 2.88
N ASP A 360 9.45 13.92 2.55
CA ASP A 360 9.33 13.37 1.20
C ASP A 360 7.83 13.24 0.89
N ASP A 361 7.28 14.25 0.21
CA ASP A 361 5.85 14.34 -0.08
C ASP A 361 5.42 13.39 -1.21
N ASP A 362 6.34 13.02 -2.11
CA ASP A 362 6.07 12.15 -3.25
C ASP A 362 6.63 10.72 -3.15
N LEU A 363 7.29 10.41 -2.03
CA LEU A 363 7.82 9.10 -1.66
C LEU A 363 8.92 8.60 -2.62
N ASP A 364 9.63 9.51 -3.28
CA ASP A 364 10.72 9.22 -4.21
C ASP A 364 12.07 8.94 -3.53
N GLY A 365 12.15 9.19 -2.21
CA GLY A 365 13.35 9.01 -1.38
C GLY A 365 14.19 10.28 -1.20
N ASN A 366 13.80 11.39 -1.81
CA ASN A 366 14.42 12.70 -1.68
C ASN A 366 13.58 13.62 -0.81
N SER A 367 14.25 14.59 -0.17
CA SER A 367 13.52 15.58 0.64
C SER A 367 13.00 16.72 -0.22
N ASP A 368 11.78 17.16 0.09
CA ASP A 368 11.05 18.27 -0.52
C ASP A 368 11.07 19.56 0.32
N LEU A 369 11.78 19.58 1.44
CA LEU A 369 11.82 20.79 2.27
C LEU A 369 12.48 21.96 1.53
N THR A 370 11.90 23.14 1.69
CA THR A 370 12.43 24.41 1.18
C THR A 370 13.11 25.19 2.30
N ASN A 371 14.16 25.96 1.99
CA ASN A 371 14.90 26.78 2.97
C ASN A 371 15.36 25.97 4.21
N ALA A 372 15.73 24.72 3.95
CA ALA A 372 16.03 23.70 4.95
C ALA A 372 17.51 23.73 5.38
N ASN A 373 18.39 24.26 4.55
CA ASN A 373 19.83 24.35 4.80
C ASN A 373 20.36 25.64 4.16
N ALA A 374 21.51 26.15 4.63
CA ALA A 374 22.19 27.26 3.96
C ALA A 374 22.65 26.86 2.54
N ASP A 375 22.99 25.59 2.32
CA ASP A 375 23.16 25.01 1.00
C ASP A 375 21.79 24.64 0.40
N SER A 376 21.28 25.49 -0.49
CA SER A 376 19.97 25.30 -1.14
C SER A 376 19.83 24.00 -1.94
N SER A 377 20.92 23.31 -2.29
CA SER A 377 20.86 21.99 -2.93
C SER A 377 20.48 20.88 -1.94
N LYS A 378 20.64 21.13 -0.64
CA LYS A 378 20.30 20.21 0.46
C LYS A 378 18.94 20.58 1.04
N LYS A 379 17.92 19.87 0.61
CA LYS A 379 16.54 20.07 1.04
C LYS A 379 16.23 19.43 2.40
N TYR A 380 17.14 19.48 3.36
CA TYR A 380 16.97 18.89 4.70
C TYR A 380 17.73 19.69 5.75
N HIS A 381 17.25 19.67 6.99
CA HIS A 381 17.86 20.43 8.08
C HIS A 381 19.25 19.87 8.44
N PRO A 382 20.23 20.74 8.73
CA PRO A 382 21.43 20.32 9.44
C PRO A 382 21.05 19.92 10.87
N ILE A 383 21.69 18.86 11.37
CA ILE A 383 21.51 18.36 12.72
C ILE A 383 22.84 18.33 13.46
N ALA A 384 22.81 18.61 14.76
CA ALA A 384 24.00 18.64 15.59
C ALA A 384 23.81 17.80 16.86
N TYR A 385 24.82 17.03 17.23
CA TYR A 385 24.83 16.19 18.44
C TYR A 385 26.21 16.23 19.09
N ARG A 386 26.29 15.92 20.39
CA ARG A 386 27.59 15.54 20.98
C ARG A 386 27.99 14.18 20.44
N SER A 387 29.27 13.98 20.16
CA SER A 387 29.76 12.70 19.64
C SER A 387 29.49 11.51 20.56
N THR A 388 29.33 11.76 21.87
CA THR A 388 29.03 10.75 22.89
C THR A 388 27.54 10.62 23.19
N SER A 389 26.65 11.25 22.41
CA SER A 389 25.20 11.13 22.58
C SER A 389 24.61 10.03 21.70
N THR A 390 23.50 9.45 22.16
CA THR A 390 22.60 8.62 21.35
C THR A 390 21.64 9.52 20.57
N MET A 391 21.33 9.13 19.34
CA MET A 391 20.35 9.82 18.51
C MET A 391 18.93 9.32 18.80
N SER A 392 17.96 10.23 18.84
CA SER A 392 16.53 9.90 18.86
C SER A 392 15.80 10.68 17.79
N ALA A 393 14.93 10.00 17.05
CA ALA A 393 14.17 10.57 15.95
C ALA A 393 12.75 10.02 15.91
N THR A 394 11.81 10.87 15.53
CA THR A 394 10.42 10.52 15.26
C THR A 394 10.20 10.48 13.75
N ALA A 395 9.76 9.34 13.23
CA ALA A 395 9.42 9.18 11.83
C ALA A 395 7.90 9.03 11.65
N VAL A 396 7.36 9.76 10.68
CA VAL A 396 5.99 9.62 10.16
C VAL A 396 6.08 8.85 8.85
N PHE A 397 5.14 7.94 8.61
CA PHE A 397 5.09 7.11 7.42
C PHE A 397 3.78 7.34 6.67
N LYS A 398 3.79 7.10 5.34
CA LYS A 398 2.61 7.16 4.48
C LYS A 398 2.46 5.86 3.69
N PRO A 399 1.22 5.46 3.35
CA PRO A 399 1.01 4.33 2.45
C PRO A 399 1.72 4.59 1.10
N ASN A 400 2.44 3.59 0.61
CA ASN A 400 3.16 3.66 -0.67
C ASN A 400 2.43 2.87 -1.77
N CYS A 401 1.10 3.03 -1.82
CA CYS A 401 0.27 2.44 -2.87
C CYS A 401 -0.40 3.57 -3.65
N LEU A 402 -0.05 3.72 -4.93
CA LEU A 402 -0.87 4.53 -5.84
C LEU A 402 -2.26 3.93 -5.96
N LYS A 403 -3.28 4.79 -6.05
CA LYS A 403 -4.63 4.37 -6.42
C LYS A 403 -4.62 3.65 -7.76
N SER A 404 -5.66 2.86 -8.03
CA SER A 404 -5.76 2.10 -9.28
C SER A 404 -6.16 3.00 -10.45
N SER A 405 -6.79 4.14 -10.16
CA SER A 405 -7.03 5.23 -11.12
C SER A 405 -6.47 6.56 -10.57
N PRO A 406 -5.13 6.70 -10.49
CA PRO A 406 -4.52 7.87 -9.89
C PRO A 406 -4.66 9.10 -10.81
N ALA A 407 -4.96 10.27 -10.22
CA ALA A 407 -5.04 11.53 -10.99
C ALA A 407 -3.66 11.99 -11.52
N ASP A 408 -2.60 11.65 -10.79
CA ASP A 408 -1.21 11.88 -11.13
C ASP A 408 -0.32 10.82 -10.44
N ASP A 409 0.99 10.85 -10.71
CA ASP A 409 1.96 9.89 -10.15
C ASP A 409 2.17 10.02 -8.62
N LYS A 410 1.40 10.89 -7.95
CA LYS A 410 1.46 11.18 -6.50
C LYS A 410 0.12 10.95 -5.80
N ASP A 411 -0.88 10.40 -6.49
CA ASP A 411 -2.19 10.09 -5.93
C ASP A 411 -2.19 8.75 -5.18
N PHE A 412 -1.50 8.74 -4.04
CA PHE A 412 -1.43 7.62 -3.11
C PHE A 412 -2.72 7.45 -2.31
N ILE A 413 -2.99 6.23 -1.86
CA ILE A 413 -4.04 5.97 -0.88
C ILE A 413 -3.70 6.65 0.47
N THR A 414 -4.74 7.03 1.22
CA THR A 414 -4.57 7.67 2.53
C THR A 414 -4.53 6.66 3.69
N ALA A 415 -5.06 5.46 3.48
CA ALA A 415 -5.07 4.36 4.44
C ALA A 415 -5.11 3.02 3.69
N TYR A 416 -4.62 1.97 4.33
CA TYR A 416 -4.77 0.60 3.83
C TYR A 416 -6.18 0.08 4.18
N ASP A 417 -6.74 -0.74 3.29
CA ASP A 417 -7.97 -1.48 3.59
C ASP A 417 -7.67 -2.62 4.58
N VAL A 418 -6.45 -3.20 4.50
CA VAL A 418 -6.01 -4.30 5.36
C VAL A 418 -4.59 -4.09 5.85
N GLU A 419 -4.39 -4.13 7.16
CA GLU A 419 -3.08 -3.99 7.80
C GLU A 419 -2.55 -5.32 8.35
N ALA A 420 -1.23 -5.42 8.51
CA ALA A 420 -0.62 -6.55 9.21
C ALA A 420 -0.97 -6.49 10.72
N ALA A 421 -1.13 -7.67 11.34
CA ALA A 421 -1.49 -7.75 12.75
C ALA A 421 -0.35 -7.31 13.67
N VAL A 422 0.89 -7.66 13.31
CA VAL A 422 2.11 -7.25 14.03
C VAL A 422 2.89 -6.27 13.17
N LYS A 423 3.16 -5.08 13.72
CA LYS A 423 3.91 -4.01 13.06
C LYS A 423 4.95 -3.44 14.01
N LYS A 424 6.20 -3.41 13.57
CA LYS A 424 7.32 -2.84 14.33
C LYS A 424 8.10 -1.85 13.49
N VAL A 425 8.82 -0.94 14.13
CA VAL A 425 9.79 -0.06 13.48
C VAL A 425 11.11 -0.08 14.22
N ARG A 426 12.20 -0.01 13.45
CA ARG A 426 13.55 0.18 13.95
C ARG A 426 14.30 1.10 13.00
N PHE A 427 15.35 1.74 13.50
CA PHE A 427 16.20 2.56 12.66
C PHE A 427 17.67 2.42 13.07
N THR A 428 18.54 2.84 12.15
CA THR A 428 19.98 2.92 12.39
C THR A 428 20.61 4.07 11.61
N PRO A 429 21.48 4.88 12.24
CA PRO A 429 22.57 5.65 11.64
C PRO A 429 23.43 4.84 10.66
N TYR A 430 22.88 4.57 9.47
CA TYR A 430 23.44 3.65 8.48
C TYR A 430 24.82 4.07 7.99
N SER A 431 25.09 5.38 7.90
CA SER A 431 26.42 5.88 7.52
C SER A 431 27.51 5.70 8.59
N PHE A 432 27.16 5.34 9.83
CA PHE A 432 28.13 5.18 10.94
C PHE A 432 28.38 3.72 11.31
N TRP A 433 27.34 2.89 11.25
CA TRP A 433 27.39 1.55 11.78
C TRP A 433 27.26 0.51 10.69
N SER A 434 27.80 -0.68 10.95
CA SER A 434 27.50 -1.84 10.11
C SER A 434 25.99 -2.06 10.07
N SER A 435 25.50 -2.67 8.98
CA SER A 435 24.08 -2.91 8.70
C SER A 435 23.29 -3.69 9.77
N ASN A 436 23.91 -4.03 10.90
CA ASN A 436 23.37 -4.88 11.95
C ASN A 436 23.17 -4.15 13.29
N ASN A 437 23.57 -2.89 13.44
CA ASN A 437 23.42 -2.13 14.69
C ASN A 437 22.08 -1.37 14.74
N TRP A 438 20.98 -2.12 14.73
CA TRP A 438 19.62 -1.57 14.75
C TRP A 438 19.16 -1.23 16.17
N SER A 439 18.34 -0.19 16.29
CA SER A 439 17.57 0.02 17.52
C SER A 439 16.68 -1.19 17.83
N SER A 440 16.33 -1.36 19.10
CA SER A 440 15.30 -2.35 19.48
C SER A 440 13.99 -2.08 18.74
N PRO A 441 13.35 -3.12 18.16
CA PRO A 441 12.04 -2.99 17.54
C PRO A 441 11.01 -2.34 18.46
N THR A 442 10.38 -1.28 17.96
CA THR A 442 9.36 -0.50 18.69
C THR A 442 8.01 -0.63 18.00
N SER A 443 6.90 -0.55 18.74
CA SER A 443 5.56 -0.59 18.15
C SER A 443 5.38 0.51 17.11
N PHE A 444 4.92 0.13 15.92
CA PHE A 444 4.78 1.05 14.78
C PHE A 444 3.45 1.80 14.80
N ILE A 445 3.53 3.12 14.63
CA ILE A 445 2.41 4.04 14.45
C ILE A 445 2.68 4.90 13.21
N MET A 446 1.80 4.80 12.21
CA MET A 446 1.90 5.55 10.93
C MET A 446 2.06 7.06 11.14
N GLY A 447 1.29 7.63 12.07
CA GLY A 447 1.28 9.07 12.36
C GLY A 447 2.52 9.59 13.11
N GLY A 448 3.46 8.73 13.49
CA GLY A 448 4.67 9.13 14.20
C GLY A 448 5.11 8.09 15.22
N THR A 449 6.32 7.55 15.06
CA THR A 449 6.96 6.70 16.06
C THR A 449 8.35 7.24 16.39
N THR A 450 8.62 7.45 17.68
CA THR A 450 9.94 7.81 18.17
C THR A 450 10.76 6.57 18.43
N VAL A 451 11.97 6.52 17.88
CA VAL A 451 12.95 5.48 18.13
C VAL A 451 14.28 6.10 18.52
N THR A 452 15.02 5.40 19.37
CA THR A 452 16.35 5.80 19.85
C THR A 452 17.37 4.77 19.40
N ALA A 453 18.49 5.27 18.89
CA ALA A 453 19.57 4.45 18.35
C ALA A 453 20.17 3.53 19.43
N ALA A 454 20.67 2.36 19.01
CA ALA A 454 21.22 1.36 19.91
C ALA A 454 22.51 1.78 20.63
N SER A 455 23.27 2.72 20.05
CA SER A 455 24.55 3.18 20.58
C SER A 455 24.74 4.68 20.39
N THR A 456 25.71 5.23 21.13
CA THR A 456 26.22 6.58 20.87
C THR A 456 26.96 6.62 19.53
N PHE A 457 27.13 7.81 18.94
CA PHE A 457 27.92 7.94 17.70
C PHE A 457 29.35 7.42 17.89
N ASN A 458 30.00 7.87 18.97
CA ASN A 458 31.34 7.49 19.38
C ASN A 458 31.35 7.09 20.87
N SER A 459 32.27 6.20 21.24
CA SER A 459 32.51 5.80 22.63
C SER A 459 33.28 6.86 23.43
N SER A 460 33.89 7.83 22.74
CA SER A 460 34.63 8.95 23.33
C SER A 460 34.42 10.24 22.53
N ALA A 461 34.85 11.35 23.11
CA ALA A 461 34.75 12.66 22.50
C ALA A 461 35.57 12.73 21.20
N GLN A 462 34.92 13.04 20.09
CA GLN A 462 35.55 13.22 18.79
C GLN A 462 34.67 14.08 17.90
N VAL A 463 35.25 15.14 17.33
CA VAL A 463 34.54 16.00 16.40
C VAL A 463 34.27 15.28 15.08
N GLY A 464 33.09 15.46 14.52
CA GLY A 464 32.68 14.81 13.27
C GLY A 464 31.90 15.74 12.35
N TYR A 465 32.04 15.52 11.04
CA TYR A 465 31.22 16.16 10.01
C TYR A 465 30.85 15.15 8.92
N HIS A 466 29.56 15.05 8.63
CA HIS A 466 29.01 14.16 7.60
C HIS A 466 28.07 14.95 6.70
N SER A 467 28.53 15.23 5.48
CA SER A 467 27.80 16.05 4.51
C SER A 467 26.52 15.40 3.94
N SER A 468 26.42 14.07 4.06
CA SER A 468 25.29 13.23 3.64
C SER A 468 25.19 12.06 4.60
N PHE A 469 24.58 12.31 5.75
CA PHE A 469 24.35 11.33 6.81
C PHE A 469 22.99 10.65 6.59
N GLU A 470 23.03 9.36 6.28
CA GLU A 470 21.86 8.56 5.98
C GLU A 470 21.37 7.79 7.21
N LEU A 471 20.06 7.86 7.43
CA LEU A 471 19.34 6.99 8.36
C LEU A 471 18.58 5.95 7.58
N ALA A 472 18.76 4.68 7.93
CA ALA A 472 17.93 3.60 7.44
C ALA A 472 16.81 3.32 8.43
N TRP A 473 15.59 3.19 7.91
CA TRP A 473 14.36 2.91 8.64
C TRP A 473 13.78 1.61 8.13
N GLU A 474 13.41 0.71 9.03
CA GLU A 474 12.73 -0.53 8.67
C GLU A 474 11.42 -0.65 9.40
N VAL A 475 10.37 -1.00 8.65
CA VAL A 475 9.08 -1.40 9.19
C VAL A 475 8.94 -2.92 9.02
N GLY A 476 8.70 -3.61 10.12
CA GLY A 476 8.57 -5.06 10.19
C GLY A 476 7.11 -5.48 10.22
N PHE A 477 6.73 -6.43 9.36
CA PHE A 477 5.35 -6.95 9.24
C PHE A 477 5.28 -8.43 9.60
N GLY A 478 4.20 -8.81 10.30
CA GLY A 478 3.92 -10.19 10.65
C GLY A 478 2.46 -10.47 10.94
N GLU A 479 2.11 -11.75 10.93
CA GLU A 479 0.83 -12.25 11.41
C GLU A 479 0.78 -12.24 12.95
N SER A 480 -0.41 -12.43 13.52
CA SER A 480 -0.57 -12.54 14.97
C SER A 480 0.37 -13.62 15.54
N GLY A 481 1.12 -13.27 16.59
CA GLY A 481 2.08 -14.16 17.24
C GLY A 481 3.46 -14.26 16.57
N THR A 482 3.71 -13.54 15.47
CA THR A 482 5.04 -13.47 14.86
C THR A 482 6.03 -12.77 15.80
N SER A 483 7.19 -13.39 16.05
CA SER A 483 8.28 -12.80 16.84
C SER A 483 9.10 -11.80 16.02
N ASP A 484 9.79 -10.87 16.70
CA ASP A 484 10.50 -9.76 16.07
C ASP A 484 11.60 -10.22 15.08
N GLU A 485 12.26 -11.35 15.34
CA GLU A 485 13.29 -11.94 14.46
C GLU A 485 12.73 -12.54 13.16
N ASN A 486 11.43 -12.81 13.10
CA ASN A 486 10.75 -13.42 11.95
C ASN A 486 9.88 -12.43 11.16
N LEU A 487 9.88 -11.15 11.55
CA LEU A 487 9.18 -10.11 10.80
C LEU A 487 9.80 -9.91 9.41
N LEU A 488 8.94 -9.63 8.43
CA LEU A 488 9.39 -9.13 7.14
C LEU A 488 9.73 -7.65 7.27
N TRP A 489 11.02 -7.32 7.18
CA TRP A 489 11.51 -5.95 7.28
C TRP A 489 11.60 -5.27 5.91
N GLU A 490 10.92 -4.14 5.78
CA GLU A 490 10.89 -3.32 4.56
C GLU A 490 11.56 -1.98 4.84
N ARG A 491 12.51 -1.59 3.99
CA ARG A 491 13.45 -0.51 4.27
C ARG A 491 13.14 0.78 3.50
N SER A 492 13.36 1.91 4.15
CA SER A 492 13.39 3.25 3.56
C SER A 492 14.51 4.09 4.17
N TYR A 493 14.81 5.25 3.57
CA TYR A 493 15.96 6.07 3.94
C TYR A 493 15.57 7.54 4.11
N SER A 494 16.33 8.24 4.94
CA SER A 494 16.30 9.71 5.03
C SER A 494 17.73 10.24 5.13
N VAL A 495 18.02 11.38 4.50
CA VAL A 495 19.37 11.96 4.46
C VAL A 495 19.40 13.31 5.17
N HIS A 496 20.46 13.56 5.92
CA HIS A 496 20.66 14.77 6.71
C HIS A 496 22.11 15.27 6.58
N GLU A 497 22.38 16.48 7.05
CA GLU A 497 23.76 16.92 7.29
C GLU A 497 24.03 16.86 8.79
N LEU A 498 25.08 16.15 9.21
CA LEU A 498 25.37 15.92 10.63
C LEU A 498 26.68 16.58 11.08
N TYR A 499 26.56 17.34 12.16
CA TYR A 499 27.66 17.91 12.93
C TYR A 499 27.78 17.19 14.28
N LEU A 500 28.96 16.63 14.57
CA LEU A 500 29.27 16.07 15.87
C LEU A 500 30.22 16.99 16.63
N THR A 501 29.76 17.51 17.77
CA THR A 501 30.56 18.31 18.68
C THR A 501 31.43 17.43 19.56
N TYR A 502 32.48 18.03 20.15
CA TYR A 502 33.44 17.31 20.99
C TYR A 502 32.81 16.93 22.33
N ASN A 503 32.49 17.91 23.17
CA ASN A 503 31.97 17.67 24.53
C ASN A 503 30.70 18.45 24.91
N ALA A 504 30.41 19.60 24.30
CA ALA A 504 29.26 20.44 24.68
C ALA A 504 28.06 20.32 23.75
N ALA A 505 26.88 20.60 24.33
CA ALA A 505 25.61 20.73 23.64
C ALA A 505 25.20 22.21 23.54
N THR A 506 26.08 23.03 22.96
CA THR A 506 25.85 24.48 22.85
C THR A 506 25.21 24.80 21.51
N SER A 507 24.05 25.46 21.52
CA SER A 507 23.39 25.91 20.30
C SER A 507 24.18 27.04 19.64
N SER A 508 24.24 27.06 18.31
CA SER A 508 24.97 28.08 17.55
C SER A 508 24.54 28.11 16.09
N TYR A 509 25.17 28.97 15.30
CA TYR A 509 24.88 29.15 13.87
C TYR A 509 25.44 28.01 13.02
N GLU A 510 24.76 27.70 11.92
CA GLU A 510 25.18 26.67 10.98
C GLU A 510 26.60 26.90 10.46
N THR A 511 26.97 28.13 10.09
CA THR A 511 28.35 28.44 9.69
C THR A 511 29.36 28.16 10.81
N VAL A 512 29.00 28.40 12.07
CA VAL A 512 29.90 28.11 13.20
C VAL A 512 30.14 26.61 13.32
N PHE A 513 29.07 25.80 13.34
CA PHE A 513 29.20 24.34 13.35
C PHE A 513 29.95 23.84 12.12
N HIS A 514 29.65 24.40 10.95
CA HIS A 514 30.28 23.99 9.70
C HIS A 514 31.79 24.16 9.76
N ILE A 515 32.27 25.38 10.02
CA ILE A 515 33.70 25.67 10.05
C ILE A 515 34.38 24.88 11.18
N SER A 516 33.78 24.83 12.37
CA SER A 516 34.44 24.18 13.50
C SER A 516 34.52 22.66 13.32
N CYS A 517 33.43 22.01 12.88
CA CYS A 517 33.39 20.56 12.68
C CYS A 517 34.14 20.10 11.43
N THR A 518 34.10 20.84 10.31
CA THR A 518 34.83 20.43 9.10
C THR A 518 36.33 20.48 9.31
N ASN A 519 36.83 21.55 9.94
CA ASN A 519 38.26 21.72 10.16
C ASN A 519 38.78 20.74 11.22
N ALA A 520 38.02 20.49 12.28
CA ALA A 520 38.40 19.55 13.33
C ALA A 520 37.86 18.11 13.14
N ASN A 521 37.40 17.75 11.94
CA ASN A 521 36.83 16.43 11.69
C ASN A 521 37.82 15.30 12.08
N GLY A 522 37.34 14.33 12.85
CA GLY A 522 38.11 13.20 13.36
C GLY A 522 39.04 13.50 14.55
N LYS A 523 39.12 14.74 15.04
CA LYS A 523 39.98 15.10 16.18
C LYS A 523 39.33 14.72 17.51
N SER A 524 40.11 14.08 18.38
CA SER A 524 39.65 13.52 19.67
C SER A 524 40.37 14.08 20.90
N SER A 525 41.25 15.07 20.73
CA SER A 525 41.87 15.81 21.84
C SER A 525 41.64 17.31 21.69
N GLU A 526 41.44 18.00 22.81
CA GLU A 526 41.16 19.43 22.86
C GLU A 526 42.21 20.26 22.10
N SER A 527 43.50 20.02 22.33
CA SER A 527 44.59 20.73 21.63
C SER A 527 44.55 20.54 20.11
N GLN A 528 44.23 19.32 19.64
CA GLN A 528 44.06 19.06 18.21
C GLN A 528 42.79 19.73 17.66
N VAL A 529 41.70 19.76 18.42
CA VAL A 529 40.47 20.45 18.02
C VAL A 529 40.72 21.95 17.87
N VAL A 530 41.30 22.61 18.89
CA VAL A 530 41.61 24.05 18.85
C VAL A 530 42.53 24.40 17.67
N SER A 531 43.64 23.68 17.54
CA SER A 531 44.60 23.92 16.46
C SER A 531 44.00 23.69 15.06
N SER A 532 43.09 22.72 14.93
CA SER A 532 42.42 22.44 13.65
C SER A 532 41.38 23.50 13.33
N ILE A 533 40.53 23.91 14.28
CA ILE A 533 39.57 25.01 14.09
C ILE A 533 40.31 26.29 13.67
N TRP A 534 41.43 26.60 14.33
CA TRP A 534 42.25 27.75 13.99
C TRP A 534 42.75 27.74 12.53
N ASN A 535 43.02 26.56 11.94
CA ASN A 535 43.42 26.48 10.54
C ASN A 535 42.36 27.00 9.58
N GLY A 536 41.07 26.98 9.98
CA GLY A 536 39.99 27.62 9.22
C GLY A 536 40.09 29.14 9.17
N PHE A 537 40.77 29.77 10.15
CA PHE A 537 40.92 31.22 10.25
C PHE A 537 42.26 31.72 9.72
N ASN A 538 43.35 30.95 9.87
CA ASN A 538 44.71 31.40 9.53
C ASN A 538 44.89 31.75 8.04
N GLY A 539 44.06 31.17 7.16
CA GLY A 539 44.09 31.40 5.72
C GLY A 539 43.55 32.77 5.29
N ARG A 540 42.92 33.52 6.21
CA ARG A 540 42.30 34.83 5.95
C ARG A 540 41.23 34.81 4.85
N ASN A 541 40.52 33.71 4.71
CA ASN A 541 39.55 33.47 3.64
C ASN A 541 38.24 32.84 4.15
N VAL A 542 37.86 33.14 5.39
CA VAL A 542 36.66 32.57 6.02
C VAL A 542 35.39 32.92 5.22
N LYS A 543 34.53 31.92 5.02
CA LYS A 543 33.25 32.05 4.33
C LYS A 543 32.15 31.43 5.16
N ARG A 544 30.93 31.95 5.00
CA ARG A 544 29.73 31.25 5.44
C ARG A 544 29.58 29.91 4.74
N LYS A 545 28.73 29.05 5.29
CA LYS A 545 28.36 27.75 4.73
C LYS A 545 27.87 27.85 3.28
N ASP A 546 27.11 28.89 2.95
CA ASP A 546 26.62 29.17 1.59
C ASP A 546 27.69 29.72 0.62
N GLY A 547 28.95 29.86 1.08
CA GLY A 547 30.07 30.33 0.29
C GLY A 547 30.29 31.84 0.30
N VAL A 548 29.44 32.63 0.97
CA VAL A 548 29.58 34.09 1.05
C VAL A 548 30.79 34.46 1.93
N ALA A 549 31.65 35.35 1.44
CA ALA A 549 32.84 35.78 2.15
C ALA A 549 32.51 36.70 3.34
N LEU A 550 33.08 36.40 4.50
CA LEU A 550 33.01 37.24 5.69
C LEU A 550 34.25 38.13 5.74
N THR A 551 34.06 39.44 5.86
CA THR A 551 35.15 40.41 5.66
C THR A 551 35.52 41.13 6.96
N TYR A 552 36.81 41.32 7.20
CA TYR A 552 37.33 42.17 8.28
C TYR A 552 37.49 43.60 7.77
N TYR A 553 36.72 44.54 8.33
CA TYR A 553 36.69 45.95 7.94
C TYR A 553 36.56 46.18 6.43
N ARG A 554 35.56 45.57 5.77
CA ARG A 554 35.19 45.96 4.39
C ARG A 554 34.89 47.45 4.35
N SER A 555 34.14 47.92 5.34
CA SER A 555 34.05 49.32 5.70
C SER A 555 34.89 49.61 6.95
N TYR A 556 35.75 50.63 6.92
CA TYR A 556 36.48 51.08 8.12
C TYR A 556 35.55 51.68 9.18
N LEU A 557 34.28 51.93 8.83
CA LEU A 557 33.24 52.48 9.69
C LEU A 557 32.32 51.39 10.29
N THR A 558 32.57 50.10 10.02
CA THR A 558 31.75 49.03 10.58
C THR A 558 31.79 49.04 12.11
N ASN A 559 30.64 48.76 12.73
CA ASN A 559 30.49 48.68 14.19
C ASN A 559 30.04 47.27 14.64
N VAL A 560 30.22 46.27 13.78
CA VAL A 560 29.76 44.90 13.99
C VAL A 560 30.74 44.16 14.90
N THR A 561 30.29 43.84 16.11
CA THR A 561 31.11 43.19 17.16
C THR A 561 30.65 41.81 17.57
N SER A 562 29.56 41.29 17.01
CA SER A 562 29.04 39.96 17.31
C SER A 562 29.10 39.04 16.10
N VAL A 563 29.20 37.73 16.34
CA VAL A 563 29.15 36.70 15.29
C VAL A 563 27.82 36.73 14.53
N GLU A 564 26.70 37.00 15.20
CA GLU A 564 25.37 37.15 14.58
C GLU A 564 25.38 38.25 13.51
N ARG A 565 25.84 39.44 13.87
CA ARG A 565 25.92 40.57 12.96
C ARG A 565 26.96 40.35 11.87
N LEU A 566 28.07 39.67 12.17
CA LEU A 566 29.06 39.29 11.16
C LEU A 566 28.46 38.35 10.11
N LEU A 567 27.69 37.35 10.52
CA LEU A 567 27.05 36.40 9.62
C LEU A 567 25.96 37.05 8.75
N THR A 568 25.22 38.00 9.31
CA THR A 568 24.15 38.70 8.59
C THR A 568 24.66 39.84 7.69
N GLU A 569 25.57 40.69 8.18
CA GLU A 569 26.10 41.85 7.46
C GLU A 569 27.33 41.53 6.60
N THR A 570 27.97 40.37 6.82
CA THR A 570 29.16 39.88 6.11
C THR A 570 30.41 40.76 6.25
N ASP A 571 30.36 41.76 7.14
CA ASP A 571 31.44 42.66 7.50
C ASP A 571 31.52 42.79 9.02
N GLY A 572 32.73 42.91 9.56
CA GLY A 572 32.93 42.98 11.00
C GLY A 572 34.28 43.53 11.42
N GLN A 573 34.33 43.97 12.67
CA GLN A 573 35.58 44.38 13.33
C GLN A 573 36.13 43.26 14.22
N CYS A 574 37.23 43.53 14.92
CA CYS A 574 37.99 42.51 15.64
C CYS A 574 37.16 41.80 16.71
N GLY A 575 36.24 42.54 17.35
CA GLY A 575 35.28 41.98 18.30
C GLY A 575 34.44 40.84 17.73
N SER A 576 33.89 40.98 16.51
CA SER A 576 33.05 39.94 15.90
C SER A 576 33.86 38.72 15.46
N TRP A 577 35.12 38.92 15.06
CA TRP A 577 36.00 37.81 14.71
C TRP A 577 36.48 37.04 15.93
N ALA A 578 36.79 37.74 17.03
CA ALA A 578 37.09 37.13 18.32
C ALA A 578 35.89 36.34 18.84
N ASP A 579 34.69 36.93 18.82
CA ASP A 579 33.43 36.28 19.19
C ASP A 579 33.15 35.04 18.33
N PHE A 580 33.39 35.12 17.01
CA PHE A 580 33.24 33.97 16.13
C PHE A 580 34.19 32.83 16.52
N PHE A 581 35.50 33.08 16.67
CA PHE A 581 36.44 32.02 17.04
C PHE A 581 36.13 31.45 18.43
N GLN A 582 35.78 32.28 19.42
CA GLN A 582 35.36 31.81 20.75
C GLN A 582 34.09 30.96 20.68
N THR A 583 33.10 31.36 19.89
CA THR A 583 31.87 30.58 19.70
C THR A 583 32.17 29.24 19.04
N ALA A 584 33.08 29.22 18.06
CA ALA A 584 33.54 27.98 17.41
C ALA A 584 34.25 27.03 18.39
N LEU A 585 34.96 27.53 19.41
CA LEU A 585 35.50 26.69 20.48
C LEU A 585 34.41 26.23 21.46
N SER A 586 33.49 27.13 21.79
CA SER A 586 32.43 26.92 22.78
C SER A 586 31.42 25.84 22.35
N VAL A 587 31.13 25.68 21.05
CA VAL A 587 30.30 24.57 20.55
C VAL A 587 30.92 23.20 20.82
N HIS A 588 32.23 23.12 20.98
CA HIS A 588 32.94 21.91 21.35
C HIS A 588 33.12 21.75 22.87
N GLY A 589 32.69 22.74 23.67
CA GLY A 589 32.86 22.74 25.12
C GLY A 589 34.26 23.15 25.57
N ILE A 590 34.98 23.87 24.71
CA ILE A 590 36.34 24.30 24.97
C ILE A 590 36.28 25.74 25.45
N ALA A 591 36.74 25.97 26.68
CA ALA A 591 36.81 27.30 27.26
C ALA A 591 37.98 28.10 26.69
N SER A 592 37.79 29.40 26.55
CA SER A 592 38.83 30.34 26.15
C SER A 592 38.54 31.72 26.73
N ASP A 593 39.59 32.46 27.01
CA ASP A 593 39.53 33.82 27.53
C ASP A 593 39.29 34.81 26.39
N TYR A 594 38.35 35.74 26.57
CA TYR A 594 38.18 36.85 25.64
C TYR A 594 39.10 38.00 26.07
N ILE A 595 40.04 38.38 25.21
CA ILE A 595 41.08 39.36 25.54
C ILE A 595 40.81 40.65 24.78
N LEU A 596 40.69 41.74 25.51
CA LEU A 596 40.75 43.09 24.95
C LEU A 596 42.10 43.70 25.32
N PHE A 597 42.83 44.21 24.33
CA PHE A 597 44.05 44.96 24.60
C PHE A 597 43.95 46.41 24.14
N THR A 598 44.60 47.28 24.91
CA THR A 598 44.65 48.74 24.72
C THR A 598 46.10 49.22 24.86
N PRO A 599 46.45 50.40 24.32
CA PRO A 599 47.71 51.05 24.67
C PRO A 599 47.82 51.30 26.18
N LEU A 600 49.03 51.27 26.72
CA LEU A 600 49.28 51.88 28.03
C LEU A 600 49.01 53.39 27.95
N SER A 601 48.50 53.97 29.03
CA SER A 601 48.17 55.40 29.09
C SER A 601 49.36 56.32 28.83
N SER A 602 50.58 55.84 29.07
CA SER A 602 51.84 56.55 28.81
C SER A 602 52.24 56.62 27.34
N VAL A 603 51.64 55.80 26.46
CA VAL A 603 52.07 55.69 25.05
C VAL A 603 51.07 56.18 24.02
N GLY A 604 49.85 56.56 24.43
CA GLY A 604 48.86 57.16 23.55
C GLY A 604 47.42 56.76 23.90
N VAL A 605 46.49 57.19 23.04
CA VAL A 605 45.06 56.83 23.15
C VAL A 605 44.68 55.70 22.18
N GLY A 606 45.56 55.39 21.22
CA GLY A 606 45.39 54.28 20.29
C GLY A 606 46.71 53.83 19.65
N PHE A 607 46.65 52.78 18.85
CA PHE A 607 47.77 52.15 18.17
C PHE A 607 47.54 51.94 16.68
N MET A 608 48.64 51.70 15.97
CA MET A 608 48.70 51.42 14.55
C MET A 608 49.17 49.98 14.33
N VAL A 609 48.35 49.13 13.73
CA VAL A 609 48.80 47.79 13.29
C VAL A 609 49.79 47.94 12.13
N LYS A 610 50.79 47.04 12.02
CA LYS A 610 51.92 47.13 11.08
C LYS A 610 51.59 47.58 9.66
N THR A 611 52.63 48.10 9.01
CA THR A 611 52.75 48.65 7.62
C THR A 611 52.53 50.16 7.46
N TRP A 612 52.75 50.96 8.52
CA TRP A 612 52.82 52.42 8.40
C TRP A 612 54.25 52.90 8.11
N SER A 613 54.38 53.84 7.19
CA SER A 613 55.64 54.56 6.92
C SER A 613 55.64 55.90 7.62
N PHE A 614 56.79 56.28 8.18
CA PHE A 614 56.99 57.58 8.83
C PHE A 614 57.95 58.42 7.98
N ALA A 615 57.71 59.73 7.92
CA ALA A 615 58.65 60.70 7.36
C ALA A 615 60.02 60.63 8.05
N GLU A 616 61.05 61.17 7.40
CA GLU A 616 62.41 61.19 7.97
C GLU A 616 62.50 62.06 9.23
N THR A 617 61.80 63.20 9.23
CA THR A 617 61.72 64.14 10.36
C THR A 617 60.27 64.47 10.64
N GLY A 618 59.87 64.40 11.91
CA GLY A 618 58.51 64.78 12.35
C GLY A 618 58.44 66.24 12.79
N THR A 619 57.29 66.89 12.57
CA THR A 619 57.09 68.33 12.82
C THR A 619 56.00 68.67 13.85
N SER A 620 55.57 67.70 14.65
CA SER A 620 54.45 67.91 15.60
C SER A 620 54.72 68.94 16.70
N GLY A 621 56.00 69.19 17.03
CA GLY A 621 56.43 69.97 18.19
C GLY A 621 56.33 69.22 19.53
N ASP A 622 55.90 67.96 19.52
CA ASP A 622 55.77 67.10 20.69
C ASP A 622 56.90 66.05 20.71
N VAL A 623 57.73 66.07 21.76
CA VAL A 623 58.92 65.20 21.85
C VAL A 623 58.54 63.72 21.93
N ASP A 624 57.40 63.39 22.55
CA ASP A 624 56.96 62.00 22.73
C ASP A 624 56.21 61.47 21.50
N PHE A 625 55.58 62.36 20.71
CA PHE A 625 54.87 62.05 19.47
C PHE A 625 55.34 62.96 18.32
N PRO A 626 56.56 62.74 17.81
CA PRO A 626 57.23 63.70 16.91
C PRO A 626 56.56 63.87 15.55
N TYR A 627 55.76 62.89 15.09
CA TYR A 627 55.14 62.94 13.76
C TYR A 627 53.70 63.42 13.82
N VAL A 628 53.22 64.06 12.76
CA VAL A 628 51.88 64.65 12.69
C VAL A 628 51.18 64.37 11.36
N ASN A 629 49.89 64.01 11.42
CA ASN A 629 48.99 64.16 10.29
C ASN A 629 47.88 65.14 10.66
N ALA A 630 47.78 66.25 9.93
CA ALA A 630 46.71 67.23 10.12
C ALA A 630 45.34 66.63 9.75
N PHE A 631 44.28 67.13 10.38
CA PHE A 631 42.92 66.78 9.99
C PHE A 631 42.56 67.39 8.62
N PRO A 632 41.78 66.68 7.79
CA PRO A 632 41.23 67.27 6.58
C PRO A 632 40.21 68.37 6.92
N THR A 633 39.94 69.29 5.99
CA THR A 633 39.03 70.44 6.20
C THR A 633 37.61 70.03 6.60
N ASN A 634 37.16 68.85 6.17
CA ASN A 634 35.85 68.29 6.52
C ASN A 634 35.84 67.55 7.87
N GLY A 635 36.99 67.43 8.55
CA GLY A 635 37.16 66.73 9.83
C GLY A 635 37.07 65.20 9.77
N ASN A 636 36.72 64.61 8.62
CA ASN A 636 36.47 63.17 8.50
C ASN A 636 37.75 62.42 8.14
N ILE A 637 38.45 61.92 9.17
CA ILE A 637 39.72 61.19 9.02
C ILE A 637 39.51 59.77 8.49
N VAL A 638 38.41 59.12 8.86
CA VAL A 638 38.13 57.72 8.49
C VAL A 638 37.05 57.69 7.42
N GLY A 639 37.43 57.33 6.20
CA GLY A 639 36.49 57.03 5.11
C GLY A 639 36.05 55.57 5.14
N SER A 640 35.25 55.13 4.16
CA SER A 640 34.80 53.74 4.10
C SER A 640 35.92 52.72 3.86
N SER A 641 37.00 53.09 3.15
CA SER A 641 38.07 52.15 2.77
C SER A 641 39.47 52.75 2.82
N GLN A 642 39.60 53.96 3.36
CA GLN A 642 40.87 54.70 3.42
C GLN A 642 40.84 55.76 4.52
N TYR A 643 42.02 56.24 4.90
CA TYR A 643 42.19 57.39 5.76
C TYR A 643 42.36 58.67 4.92
N HIS A 644 41.84 59.78 5.43
CA HIS A 644 41.95 61.09 4.82
C HIS A 644 42.73 62.02 5.74
N TRP A 645 43.79 62.63 5.20
CA TRP A 645 44.68 63.53 5.93
C TRP A 645 44.69 64.92 5.30
N GLY A 646 44.91 65.94 6.13
CA GLY A 646 45.29 67.27 5.70
C GLY A 646 46.82 67.40 5.55
N THR A 647 47.32 68.62 5.50
CA THR A 647 48.77 68.90 5.43
C THR A 647 49.27 69.45 6.77
N PRO A 648 50.37 68.93 7.35
CA PRO A 648 51.22 67.84 6.83
C PRO A 648 50.60 66.42 7.00
N GLU A 649 51.02 65.47 6.17
CA GLU A 649 50.82 64.01 6.33
C GLU A 649 52.20 63.36 6.42
N GLU A 650 52.67 63.09 7.63
CA GLU A 650 54.00 62.51 7.89
C GLU A 650 53.97 61.00 8.12
N VAL A 651 52.79 60.42 8.33
CA VAL A 651 52.60 59.00 8.64
C VAL A 651 51.55 58.40 7.71
N SER A 652 51.98 57.56 6.77
CA SER A 652 51.10 57.06 5.70
C SER A 652 50.82 55.56 5.84
N TYR A 653 49.56 55.18 5.59
CA TYR A 653 49.12 53.79 5.60
C TYR A 653 49.40 53.12 4.25
N THR A 654 50.45 52.31 4.19
CA THR A 654 51.02 51.82 2.93
C THR A 654 50.25 50.64 2.32
N SER A 655 50.79 49.43 2.35
CA SER A 655 50.15 48.23 1.79
C SER A 655 48.99 47.73 2.64
N GLY A 656 49.00 48.03 3.94
CA GLY A 656 48.14 47.41 4.93
C GLY A 656 48.61 46.03 5.35
N THR A 657 48.12 45.60 6.52
CA THR A 657 48.25 44.21 6.98
C THR A 657 46.96 43.49 6.62
N ALA A 658 47.03 42.54 5.69
CA ALA A 658 45.85 41.83 5.21
C ALA A 658 45.19 41.00 6.33
N GLY A 659 43.88 41.15 6.47
CA GLY A 659 43.01 40.36 7.35
C GLY A 659 42.00 39.53 6.56
N GLN A 660 40.98 39.01 7.24
CA GLN A 660 39.97 38.12 6.63
C GLN A 660 39.28 38.75 5.41
N ASN A 661 39.51 38.16 4.24
CA ASN A 661 39.00 38.59 2.93
C ASN A 661 39.22 40.09 2.63
N ASN A 662 40.21 40.73 3.25
CA ASN A 662 40.53 42.13 3.04
C ASN A 662 42.04 42.37 3.06
N SER A 663 42.59 42.82 1.93
CA SER A 663 44.03 43.09 1.82
C SER A 663 44.48 44.32 2.59
N LYS A 664 43.58 45.27 2.88
CA LYS A 664 43.89 46.55 3.51
C LYS A 664 42.76 47.02 4.45
N PRO A 665 42.53 46.29 5.57
CA PRO A 665 41.51 46.66 6.57
C PRO A 665 41.87 47.96 7.30
N ALA A 666 40.95 48.46 8.13
CA ALA A 666 41.29 49.54 9.07
C ALA A 666 42.50 49.12 9.91
N SER A 667 43.30 50.11 10.34
CA SER A 667 44.57 49.88 11.04
C SER A 667 44.84 50.84 12.20
N LEU A 668 43.96 51.82 12.46
CA LEU A 668 43.99 52.72 13.61
C LEU A 668 42.94 52.29 14.62
N PHE A 669 43.36 51.96 15.84
CA PHE A 669 42.45 51.44 16.86
C PHE A 669 42.76 51.98 18.25
N ASN A 670 41.71 52.14 19.06
CA ASN A 670 41.84 52.44 20.49
C ASN A 670 41.91 51.14 21.32
N ASN A 671 41.45 50.02 20.75
CA ASN A 671 41.47 48.70 21.35
C ASN A 671 41.44 47.62 20.25
N HIS A 672 41.79 46.39 20.59
CA HIS A 672 41.61 45.24 19.71
C HIS A 672 41.30 43.99 20.53
N GLN A 673 40.44 43.13 19.98
CA GLN A 673 39.97 41.91 20.66
C GLN A 673 40.51 40.65 20.00
N ILE A 674 40.95 39.71 20.82
CA ILE A 674 41.51 38.41 20.43
C ILE A 674 41.10 37.34 21.45
N ILE A 675 41.34 36.06 21.14
CA ILE A 675 41.02 34.95 22.04
C ILE A 675 42.29 34.33 22.59
N ARG A 676 42.34 34.03 23.89
CA ARG A 676 43.43 33.25 24.49
C ARG A 676 42.93 31.88 24.91
N HIS A 677 43.67 30.85 24.52
CA HIS A 677 43.45 29.48 25.00
C HIS A 677 44.79 28.86 25.39
N GLY A 678 44.91 28.43 26.64
CA GLY A 678 46.20 28.12 27.25
C GLY A 678 47.14 29.34 27.20
N ASN A 679 48.36 29.15 26.71
CA ASN A 679 49.37 30.20 26.60
C ASN A 679 49.43 30.85 25.20
N VAL A 680 48.46 30.57 24.32
CA VAL A 680 48.44 31.06 22.94
C VAL A 680 47.32 32.08 22.76
N TYR A 681 47.65 33.20 22.13
CA TYR A 681 46.72 34.24 21.74
C TYR A 681 46.43 34.10 20.24
N TYR A 682 45.15 34.06 19.88
CA TYR A 682 44.64 33.84 18.54
C TYR A 682 43.95 35.10 18.06
N ASP A 683 44.47 35.69 16.98
CA ASP A 683 43.87 36.84 16.31
C ASP A 683 43.15 36.38 15.03
N PRO A 684 41.88 35.99 15.10
CA PRO A 684 41.13 35.50 13.96
C PRO A 684 40.92 36.56 12.88
N SER A 685 41.04 37.85 13.21
CA SER A 685 40.86 38.96 12.27
C SER A 685 42.02 39.02 11.25
N TYR A 686 43.25 38.84 11.74
CA TYR A 686 44.45 38.82 10.91
C TYR A 686 44.95 37.39 10.59
N GLY A 687 44.38 36.35 11.20
CA GLY A 687 44.82 34.97 11.01
C GLY A 687 46.19 34.69 11.61
N ILE A 688 46.57 35.40 12.68
CA ILE A 688 47.90 35.32 13.32
C ILE A 688 47.79 34.76 14.74
N ARG A 689 48.83 34.03 15.17
CA ARG A 689 49.00 33.57 16.56
C ARG A 689 50.16 34.30 17.23
N HIS A 690 50.00 34.55 18.52
CA HIS A 690 50.99 35.16 19.37
C HIS A 690 51.23 34.28 20.60
N ASN A 691 52.48 34.19 21.05
CA ASN A 691 52.87 33.37 22.21
C ASN A 691 53.21 34.23 23.44
N SER A 692 53.14 35.56 23.29
CA SER A 692 53.42 36.53 24.36
C SER A 692 52.78 37.88 24.03
N LEU A 693 52.58 38.71 25.05
CA LEU A 693 52.16 40.10 24.86
C LEU A 693 53.18 40.90 24.04
N GLN A 694 54.48 40.64 24.23
CA GLN A 694 55.52 41.26 23.41
C GLN A 694 55.32 40.94 21.93
N SER A 695 54.98 39.71 21.56
CA SER A 695 54.76 39.37 20.15
C SER A 695 53.51 40.03 19.54
N ILE A 696 52.52 40.41 20.36
CA ILE A 696 51.38 41.23 19.93
C ILE A 696 51.85 42.67 19.73
N ASP A 697 52.56 43.21 20.72
CA ASP A 697 53.10 44.58 20.67
C ASP A 697 54.04 44.78 19.46
N ASP A 698 54.92 43.82 19.20
CA ASP A 698 55.82 43.79 18.06
C ASP A 698 55.08 43.82 16.72
N SER A 699 53.77 43.55 16.68
CA SER A 699 52.93 43.64 15.46
C SER A 699 52.43 45.06 15.17
N LEU A 700 52.76 46.04 16.01
CA LEU A 700 52.36 47.42 15.89
C LEU A 700 53.45 48.27 15.21
N SER A 701 53.04 49.21 14.37
CA SER A 701 53.92 50.25 13.80
C SER A 701 54.17 51.39 14.81
N GLY A 702 53.25 51.62 15.74
CA GLY A 702 53.37 52.66 16.75
C GLY A 702 52.05 53.06 17.39
N PHE A 703 52.06 54.23 18.03
CA PHE A 703 50.93 54.75 18.81
C PHE A 703 50.57 56.18 18.40
N PHE A 704 49.34 56.58 18.71
CA PHE A 704 48.86 57.93 18.42
C PHE A 704 48.12 58.57 19.59
N LYS A 705 48.09 59.90 19.58
CA LYS A 705 47.20 60.73 20.40
C LYS A 705 46.52 61.80 19.55
N MET A 706 45.37 62.28 20.01
CA MET A 706 44.64 63.37 19.36
C MET A 706 45.04 64.74 19.90
N SER A 707 45.19 65.71 19.00
CA SER A 707 45.13 67.14 19.32
C SER A 707 43.84 67.74 18.75
N SER A 708 43.62 69.05 18.92
CA SER A 708 42.46 69.75 18.36
C SER A 708 42.43 69.80 16.83
N THR A 709 43.58 69.62 16.17
CA THR A 709 43.71 69.81 14.71
C THR A 709 44.45 68.69 13.99
N ALA A 710 44.95 67.67 14.70
CA ALA A 710 45.78 66.62 14.11
C ALA A 710 45.80 65.32 14.95
N LEU A 711 46.24 64.23 14.32
CA LEU A 711 46.79 63.07 15.04
C LEU A 711 48.30 63.22 15.16
N LEU A 712 48.81 63.01 16.37
CA LEU A 712 50.24 62.97 16.65
C LEU A 712 50.65 61.51 16.83
N PHE A 713 51.75 61.10 16.23
CA PHE A 713 52.19 59.71 16.18
C PHE A 713 53.59 59.54 16.73
N LYS A 714 53.83 58.34 17.25
CA LYS A 714 55.17 57.86 17.59
C LYS A 714 55.37 56.45 17.09
N LYS A 715 56.61 56.11 16.75
CA LYS A 715 57.01 54.73 16.43
C LYS A 715 56.87 53.86 17.67
N ASN A 716 56.66 52.54 17.47
CA ASN A 716 56.55 51.61 18.59
C ASN A 716 57.84 51.61 19.45
N PRO A 717 57.80 52.03 20.72
CA PRO A 717 58.95 51.94 21.62
C PRO A 717 59.36 50.48 21.90
N ALA A 718 60.60 50.27 22.36
CA ALA A 718 61.02 48.94 22.82
C ALA A 718 60.24 48.49 24.07
N GLY A 719 60.02 47.18 24.21
CA GLY A 719 59.28 46.57 25.32
C GLY A 719 57.78 46.48 25.06
N THR A 720 57.01 45.99 26.03
CA THR A 720 55.56 45.81 25.88
C THR A 720 54.85 47.10 26.29
N GLN A 721 54.10 47.69 25.36
CA GLN A 721 53.44 48.99 25.50
C GLN A 721 51.90 48.89 25.48
N ILE A 722 51.38 47.67 25.59
CA ILE A 722 49.95 47.35 25.67
C ILE A 722 49.58 46.79 27.04
N SER A 723 48.32 46.98 27.43
CA SER A 723 47.68 46.33 28.57
C SER A 723 46.55 45.42 28.10
N ILE A 724 46.25 44.35 28.86
CA ILE A 724 45.15 43.44 28.57
C ILE A 724 44.07 43.49 29.66
N THR A 725 42.83 43.32 29.23
CA THR A 725 41.68 42.98 30.08
C THR A 725 41.17 41.61 29.65
N VAL A 726 40.93 40.73 30.63
CA VAL A 726 40.43 39.38 30.43
C VAL A 726 38.95 39.35 30.83
N TYR A 727 38.09 38.85 29.95
CA TYR A 727 36.67 38.65 30.18
C TYR A 727 36.30 37.18 30.20
#